data_AF-A0A951UJZ6-F1
#
_entry.id   AF-A0A951UJZ6-F1
#
_cell.length_a   1.000
_cell.length_b   1.000
_cell.length_c   1.000
_cell.angle_alpha   90.00
_cell.angle_beta   90.00
_cell.angle_gamma   90.00
#
_symmetry.space_group_name_H-M   'P 1'
#
loop_
_entity.id
_entity.type
_entity.pdbx_description
1 polymer ?
#
loop_
_entity_poly.entity_id
_entity_poly.type
_entity_poly.pdbx_seq_one_letter_code
_entity_poly.pdbx_strand_id
1 'polypeptide(L)'
;MSPLQQFNNSLQHQQLSNKCAEALEVKQELVSNSKIKFAYNSTGKNKDWDFKKLAANFRDTEGTLEDVQQHIKAGHAICAGLLGGKWRSKGNVIGSHWLLLDIDNSDVARDAEGKPIKDENGNSIKVYTPQLTIEQALAHPFIKKHCALIYTTASHKPDWHKFRLIFLLPQYVEGADTVEACTRSLMQQLPHDPACKDASRVFYGNTEAEFLIVNPEATLPAAWVTEAIAIALQEREEYQQRITEIESRRQQFREISDVEGWDIEQLITSALSFIPPRSPGSGNYDECRQVLMALVNHYGPTDAEIIAEKWSPSIPGSTWNIRAKIRSFRRAGISIGTLFHIAKQYGFRFPQRQYEPYQRDNGLISREQWELGQVREDLTSFKNLLQQAIASGTALRAIAPFISTAKGFLKPPLPKPEPEITTAFRQVIVYKRGNIPHRSEVTGNISITCKQEEHIAAWVEAISKGWTQILDNSHPGLGKSHNAGQLTAALFGIEKLIYQDANHRNPSTLPIEANFVDLPVRHNGLKIDPTRTTPMGDPFQLRPKVGEIPDTIGNCHRSYLFEGFRDKNFVSLDFEESSVSPICNGCPLQNQCRFAHGAGFGFRYLKRSAIQNYSEIRAHPDSTPVTLTNAAGIPFTVGRIWEEAGTLIQPVQEIQVKLKDFDTTVGQLATGLPPEQWSKLQPVFQILRSLLAQDIQPDSRYGFDDAAFRTFLPEFPQDLDVERIRQIVEPNLEFLADLDSLDIQADQQLKKSAAARFAAKKLVKDSAKQAGRDFLELPLYWLPDFLLAWKGEGFLACKWGVVSIYRPNTKYQDLANSAQFNIYLDATTTPEQLKVKLNYQEPLLLIEQSRPDYSNLTVVNVTGLGKLSKNRSRSLTARVNALKETLLKLHKRLGIIEWKQVAQEAVDRIEYGHFVDGRGVNRFSDADAIASFGIPYQNIGTLAAHFQVMTGFKVNLEDKNSTFQEHLIQLVRAEIIQEIGRLRAHRRPGEKLTFYFCADYDLSFLLAELPGVQLEVVDACEFCIEAGSRDQQTGHAIVNTFTQLWQSHQKIGQQAIAKILDISQAWVSRFTQRWGGWRRFKKILLLLLDSLYSDSNKNLTDLSDEERWFAHEYFPTLITESESSPDNALKYIAEVATSVTNTAMRRILHSCTPAVRAGLLMIILRCLPAEVYSNQSILSVVERVQTACEVAVTL
;
A
#
# COMPACT_ATOMS: atom_id res chain seq x y z
N MET A 1 -41.53 -9.86 8.47
CA MET A 1 -40.56 -8.77 8.64
C MET A 1 -39.82 -8.62 7.32
N SER A 2 -39.72 -7.40 6.78
CA SER A 2 -39.07 -7.18 5.48
C SER A 2 -37.56 -7.47 5.56
N PRO A 3 -36.89 -7.81 4.46
CA PRO A 3 -35.43 -7.95 4.41
C PRO A 3 -34.69 -6.69 4.91
N LEU A 4 -35.29 -5.52 4.68
CA LEU A 4 -34.83 -4.22 5.21
C LEU A 4 -34.92 -4.12 6.75
N GLN A 5 -35.92 -4.73 7.39
CA GLN A 5 -36.00 -4.78 8.86
C GLN A 5 -34.97 -5.72 9.47
N GLN A 6 -34.61 -6.83 8.80
CA GLN A 6 -33.53 -7.71 9.26
C GLN A 6 -32.16 -7.05 9.10
N PHE A 7 -31.95 -6.28 8.02
CA PHE A 7 -30.72 -5.52 7.79
C PHE A 7 -30.58 -4.34 8.76
N ASN A 8 -31.67 -3.62 9.05
CA ASN A 8 -31.68 -2.53 10.03
C ASN A 8 -31.49 -3.04 11.46
N ASN A 9 -32.00 -4.23 11.80
CA ASN A 9 -31.76 -4.85 13.11
C ASN A 9 -30.32 -5.37 13.25
N SER A 10 -29.68 -5.83 12.17
CA SER A 10 -28.25 -6.20 12.19
C SER A 10 -27.34 -4.97 12.27
N LEU A 11 -27.71 -3.87 11.61
CA LEU A 11 -27.00 -2.59 11.69
C LEU A 11 -27.18 -1.92 13.05
N GLN A 12 -28.36 -1.99 13.68
CA GLN A 12 -28.55 -1.51 15.05
C GLN A 12 -27.77 -2.37 16.06
N HIS A 13 -27.70 -3.70 15.88
CA HIS A 13 -26.86 -4.55 16.71
C HIS A 13 -25.35 -4.29 16.51
N GLN A 14 -24.91 -3.96 15.29
CA GLN A 14 -23.53 -3.55 14.97
C GLN A 14 -23.19 -2.13 15.45
N GLN A 15 -24.14 -1.20 15.41
CA GLN A 15 -23.96 0.15 15.95
C GLN A 15 -23.96 0.16 17.49
N LEU A 16 -24.72 -0.73 18.13
CA LEU A 16 -24.67 -0.94 19.58
C LEU A 16 -23.36 -1.62 20.02
N SER A 17 -22.80 -2.54 19.22
CA SER A 17 -21.48 -3.10 19.51
C SER A 17 -20.33 -2.12 19.25
N ASN A 18 -20.43 -1.28 18.22
CA ASN A 18 -19.42 -0.27 17.91
C ASN A 18 -19.45 0.91 18.90
N LYS A 19 -20.62 1.31 19.41
CA LYS A 19 -20.72 2.31 20.49
C LYS A 19 -20.16 1.83 21.82
N CYS A 20 -20.14 0.52 22.10
CA CYS A 20 -19.43 -0.03 23.25
C CYS A 20 -17.90 -0.06 23.04
N ALA A 21 -17.42 -0.11 21.79
CA ALA A 21 -15.99 -0.14 21.48
C ALA A 21 -15.33 1.25 21.51
N GLU A 22 -16.08 2.33 21.23
CA GLU A 22 -15.57 3.71 21.23
C GLU A 22 -15.53 4.38 22.62
N ALA A 23 -15.95 3.68 23.69
CA ALA A 23 -16.01 4.24 25.06
C ALA A 23 -15.17 3.48 26.10
N LEU A 24 -14.16 2.70 25.68
CA LEU A 24 -13.22 2.07 26.59
C LEU A 24 -11.88 2.84 26.57
N GLU A 25 -11.80 3.88 27.40
CA GLU A 25 -10.54 4.25 28.01
C GLU A 25 -9.95 2.98 28.64
N VAL A 26 -8.84 2.49 28.08
CA VAL A 26 -8.06 1.40 28.69
C VAL A 26 -7.47 1.94 29.99
N LYS A 27 -8.24 1.88 31.07
CA LYS A 27 -7.69 1.92 32.41
C LYS A 27 -6.87 0.65 32.58
N GLN A 28 -5.55 0.81 32.62
CA GLN A 28 -4.64 -0.23 33.07
C GLN A 28 -4.93 -0.51 34.55
N GLU A 29 -5.88 -1.41 34.83
CA GLU A 29 -5.93 -2.10 36.12
C GLU A 29 -4.80 -3.13 36.12
N LEU A 30 -3.63 -2.68 36.59
CA LEU A 30 -2.64 -3.60 37.16
C LEU A 30 -3.35 -4.40 38.26
N VAL A 31 -3.31 -5.74 38.16
CA VAL A 31 -3.88 -6.64 39.16
C VAL A 31 -3.18 -6.41 40.50
N SER A 32 -3.72 -5.50 41.30
CA SER A 32 -3.43 -5.40 42.72
C SER A 32 -4.46 -6.26 43.46
N ASN A 33 -3.96 -7.34 44.07
CA ASN A 33 -4.67 -8.38 44.84
C ASN A 33 -4.98 -9.66 44.06
N SER A 34 -4.62 -10.79 44.67
CA SER A 34 -4.56 -12.18 44.21
C SER A 34 -5.88 -12.83 43.75
N LYS A 35 -6.83 -12.04 43.23
CA LYS A 35 -8.15 -12.48 42.77
C LYS A 35 -8.20 -12.60 41.26
N ILE A 36 -8.80 -13.70 40.79
CA ILE A 36 -9.00 -14.04 39.39
C ILE A 36 -10.49 -14.28 39.12
N LYS A 37 -10.95 -13.95 37.92
CA LYS A 37 -12.31 -14.25 37.48
C LYS A 37 -12.35 -15.60 36.78
N PHE A 38 -13.26 -16.47 37.20
CA PHE A 38 -13.44 -17.80 36.62
C PHE A 38 -14.91 -18.23 36.59
N ALA A 39 -15.22 -19.22 35.75
CA ALA A 39 -16.57 -19.77 35.64
C ALA A 39 -16.61 -21.23 36.11
N TYR A 40 -17.57 -21.57 36.97
CA TYR A 40 -17.78 -22.94 37.45
C TYR A 40 -19.24 -23.38 37.34
N ASN A 41 -19.46 -24.69 37.30
CA ASN A 41 -20.78 -25.32 37.32
C ASN A 41 -20.78 -26.36 38.44
N SER A 42 -21.70 -26.22 39.40
CA SER A 42 -21.82 -27.09 40.58
C SER A 42 -22.97 -28.10 40.50
N THR A 43 -23.61 -28.25 39.33
CA THR A 43 -24.82 -29.07 39.18
C THR A 43 -24.56 -30.58 38.99
N GLY A 44 -23.29 -30.97 38.87
CA GLY A 44 -22.82 -32.34 38.76
C GLY A 44 -21.46 -32.48 39.44
N LYS A 45 -20.92 -33.70 39.47
CA LYS A 45 -19.65 -34.00 40.15
C LYS A 45 -18.78 -34.92 39.29
N ASN A 46 -17.48 -34.65 39.28
CA ASN A 46 -16.48 -35.44 38.56
C ASN A 46 -16.86 -35.59 37.07
N LYS A 47 -17.13 -36.81 36.59
CA LYS A 47 -17.55 -37.07 35.20
C LYS A 47 -19.03 -37.45 35.04
N ASP A 48 -19.83 -37.38 36.09
CA ASP A 48 -21.28 -37.67 36.03
C ASP A 48 -22.09 -36.40 35.79
N TRP A 49 -22.57 -36.21 34.55
CA TRP A 49 -23.20 -34.97 34.10
C TRP A 49 -24.38 -35.17 33.14
N ASP A 50 -25.47 -34.44 33.41
CA ASP A 50 -26.47 -34.11 32.41
C ASP A 50 -25.90 -33.05 31.45
N PHE A 51 -25.67 -33.42 30.19
CA PHE A 51 -25.06 -32.54 29.19
C PHE A 51 -25.82 -31.23 28.95
N LYS A 52 -27.15 -31.23 29.14
CA LYS A 52 -27.97 -30.02 28.99
C LYS A 52 -27.72 -29.06 30.15
N LYS A 53 -27.62 -29.58 31.39
CA LYS A 53 -27.29 -28.78 32.58
C LYS A 53 -25.82 -28.33 32.59
N LEU A 54 -24.92 -29.19 32.13
CA LEU A 54 -23.50 -28.89 32.00
C LEU A 54 -23.29 -27.66 31.11
N ALA A 55 -24.00 -27.57 29.99
CA ALA A 55 -23.87 -26.45 29.07
C ALA A 55 -24.63 -25.17 29.49
N ALA A 56 -25.63 -25.26 30.36
CA ALA A 56 -26.49 -24.12 30.72
C ALA A 56 -26.07 -23.37 32.00
N ASN A 57 -25.51 -24.08 32.99
CA ASN A 57 -25.52 -23.61 34.39
C ASN A 57 -24.13 -23.17 34.90
N PHE A 58 -23.27 -22.64 34.02
CA PHE A 58 -22.03 -22.02 34.45
C PHE A 58 -22.31 -20.68 35.13
N ARG A 59 -21.62 -20.41 36.24
CA ARG A 59 -21.66 -19.18 37.00
C ARG A 59 -20.29 -18.54 37.00
N ASP A 60 -20.23 -17.30 36.55
CA ASP A 60 -19.02 -16.48 36.60
C ASP A 60 -18.86 -15.91 38.01
N THR A 61 -17.66 -16.02 38.58
CA THR A 61 -17.33 -15.52 39.92
C THR A 61 -15.90 -14.95 39.93
N GLU A 62 -15.56 -14.25 41.00
CA GLU A 62 -14.22 -13.74 41.26
C GLU A 62 -13.72 -14.28 42.60
N GLY A 63 -12.51 -14.83 42.64
CA GLY A 63 -11.95 -15.49 43.82
C GLY A 63 -10.46 -15.75 43.68
N THR A 64 -9.87 -16.39 44.68
CA THR A 64 -8.46 -16.76 44.74
C THR A 64 -8.21 -18.14 44.12
N LEU A 65 -6.93 -18.53 43.98
CA LEU A 65 -6.58 -19.88 43.55
C LEU A 65 -7.04 -20.95 44.55
N GLU A 66 -7.16 -20.62 45.84
CA GLU A 66 -7.72 -21.51 46.86
C GLU A 66 -9.21 -21.78 46.61
N ASP A 67 -9.98 -20.77 46.22
CA ASP A 67 -11.40 -20.93 45.86
C ASP A 67 -11.57 -21.85 44.65
N VAL A 68 -10.66 -21.76 43.68
CA VAL A 68 -10.60 -22.69 42.55
C VAL A 68 -10.31 -24.11 43.02
N GLN A 69 -9.33 -24.30 43.92
CA GLN A 69 -9.01 -25.63 44.47
C GLN A 69 -10.20 -26.24 45.21
N GLN A 70 -10.96 -25.44 45.96
CA GLN A 70 -12.19 -25.88 46.61
C GLN A 70 -13.22 -26.38 45.60
N HIS A 71 -13.44 -25.64 44.51
CA HIS A 71 -14.35 -26.09 43.45
C HIS A 71 -13.86 -27.35 42.73
N ILE A 72 -12.56 -27.49 42.48
CA ILE A 72 -11.98 -28.71 41.92
C ILE A 72 -12.21 -29.90 42.85
N LYS A 73 -11.90 -29.76 44.16
CA LYS A 73 -12.12 -30.79 45.19
C LYS A 73 -13.59 -31.08 45.48
N ALA A 74 -14.49 -30.16 45.16
CA ALA A 74 -15.93 -30.42 45.20
C ALA A 74 -16.42 -31.23 43.97
N GLY A 75 -15.55 -31.47 42.98
CA GLY A 75 -15.87 -32.17 41.75
C GLY A 75 -16.58 -31.30 40.71
N HIS A 76 -16.62 -29.97 40.90
CA HIS A 76 -17.33 -29.06 40.00
C HIS A 76 -16.62 -28.92 38.65
N ALA A 77 -17.38 -28.65 37.58
CA ALA A 77 -16.80 -28.36 36.27
C ALA A 77 -16.40 -26.88 36.16
N ILE A 78 -15.29 -26.60 35.49
CA ILE A 78 -14.72 -25.25 35.31
C ILE A 78 -14.60 -24.95 33.81
N CYS A 79 -14.76 -23.69 33.43
CA CYS A 79 -14.58 -23.21 32.05
C CYS A 79 -13.41 -22.22 32.00
N ALA A 80 -12.62 -22.30 30.93
CA ALA A 80 -11.50 -21.39 30.71
C ALA A 80 -11.98 -19.95 30.52
N GLY A 81 -13.02 -19.72 29.71
CA GLY A 81 -13.63 -18.41 29.51
C GLY A 81 -14.85 -18.12 30.40
N LEU A 82 -15.09 -16.85 30.69
CA LEU A 82 -16.30 -16.31 31.31
C LEU A 82 -17.47 -16.30 30.32
N LEU A 83 -18.68 -16.62 30.76
CA LEU A 83 -19.83 -16.86 29.87
C LEU A 83 -21.00 -15.85 30.05
N GLY A 84 -20.92 -14.97 31.04
CA GLY A 84 -21.94 -13.95 31.35
C GLY A 84 -23.31 -14.53 31.70
N GLY A 85 -23.35 -15.72 32.29
CA GLY A 85 -24.60 -16.44 32.58
C GLY A 85 -25.34 -16.95 31.34
N LYS A 86 -24.70 -16.94 30.16
CA LYS A 86 -25.27 -17.49 28.91
C LYS A 86 -24.91 -18.96 28.74
N TRP A 87 -25.64 -19.63 27.84
CA TRP A 87 -25.35 -21.00 27.43
C TRP A 87 -23.92 -21.12 26.90
N ARG A 88 -23.20 -22.18 27.29
CA ARG A 88 -21.82 -22.44 26.86
C ARG A 88 -21.72 -22.56 25.34
N SER A 89 -21.13 -21.55 24.73
CA SER A 89 -20.73 -21.57 23.32
C SER A 89 -19.60 -20.58 23.11
N LYS A 90 -18.74 -20.82 22.12
CA LYS A 90 -17.63 -19.93 21.78
C LYS A 90 -18.06 -18.45 21.63
N GLY A 91 -19.18 -18.20 20.96
CA GLY A 91 -19.70 -16.84 20.74
C GLY A 91 -20.24 -16.14 21.98
N ASN A 92 -20.35 -16.85 23.11
CA ASN A 92 -20.78 -16.28 24.40
C ASN A 92 -19.61 -16.09 25.38
N VAL A 93 -18.39 -16.47 25.01
CA VAL A 93 -17.20 -16.24 25.85
C VAL A 93 -16.86 -14.76 25.81
N ILE A 94 -16.84 -14.13 26.98
CA ILE A 94 -16.59 -12.70 27.15
C ILE A 94 -15.08 -12.42 27.24
N GLY A 95 -14.34 -13.32 27.89
CA GLY A 95 -12.91 -13.18 28.11
C GLY A 95 -12.40 -14.18 29.16
N SER A 96 -11.14 -14.05 29.55
CA SER A 96 -10.47 -14.93 30.51
C SER A 96 -9.34 -14.26 31.29
N HIS A 97 -9.11 -14.70 32.53
CA HIS A 97 -7.92 -14.38 33.34
C HIS A 97 -6.89 -15.53 33.39
N TRP A 98 -7.19 -16.67 32.77
CA TRP A 98 -6.39 -17.87 32.89
C TRP A 98 -6.54 -18.82 31.70
N LEU A 99 -5.59 -19.72 31.55
CA LEU A 99 -5.58 -20.74 30.50
C LEU A 99 -5.40 -22.12 31.16
N LEU A 100 -6.03 -23.13 30.57
CA LEU A 100 -5.95 -24.50 31.06
C LEU A 100 -5.50 -25.44 29.94
N LEU A 101 -4.61 -26.37 30.28
CA LEU A 101 -4.21 -27.48 29.41
C LEU A 101 -4.55 -28.83 30.04
N ASP A 102 -5.05 -29.76 29.22
CA ASP A 102 -5.34 -31.15 29.60
C ASP A 102 -4.21 -32.06 29.11
N ILE A 103 -3.53 -32.74 30.04
CA ILE A 103 -2.51 -33.75 29.76
C ILE A 103 -3.14 -35.12 29.94
N ASP A 104 -3.48 -35.75 28.82
CA ASP A 104 -4.23 -37.01 28.78
C ASP A 104 -3.31 -38.25 28.59
N ASN A 105 -2.06 -38.04 28.17
CA ASN A 105 -1.05 -39.08 27.85
C ASN A 105 -1.64 -40.25 27.04
N SER A 106 -2.34 -39.93 25.95
CA SER A 106 -3.07 -40.91 25.14
C SER A 106 -2.94 -40.64 23.65
N ASP A 107 -2.89 -41.70 22.84
CA ASP A 107 -3.03 -41.64 21.38
C ASP A 107 -4.16 -42.56 20.89
N VAL A 108 -4.58 -42.41 19.64
CA VAL A 108 -5.62 -43.23 19.00
C VAL A 108 -5.00 -44.50 18.41
N ALA A 109 -5.55 -45.67 18.74
CA ALA A 109 -5.16 -46.93 18.12
C ALA A 109 -5.46 -46.90 16.61
N ARG A 110 -4.49 -47.29 15.78
CA ARG A 110 -4.62 -47.31 14.31
C ARG A 110 -4.33 -48.70 13.76
N ASP A 111 -4.99 -49.05 12.65
CA ASP A 111 -4.72 -50.28 11.89
C ASP A 111 -3.46 -50.16 11.02
N ALA A 112 -3.14 -51.22 10.27
CA ALA A 112 -1.94 -51.29 9.43
C ALA A 112 -1.92 -50.25 8.29
N GLU A 113 -3.09 -49.75 7.90
CA GLU A 113 -3.28 -48.71 6.89
C GLU A 113 -3.31 -47.30 7.50
N GLY A 114 -3.14 -47.18 8.82
CA GLY A 114 -3.10 -45.92 9.55
C GLY A 114 -4.47 -45.31 9.85
N LYS A 115 -5.57 -46.06 9.71
CA LYS A 115 -6.92 -45.59 10.06
C LYS A 115 -7.24 -45.83 11.54
N PRO A 116 -7.99 -44.93 12.20
CA PRO A 116 -8.42 -45.10 13.58
C PRO A 116 -9.27 -46.35 13.78
N ILE A 117 -8.87 -47.22 14.70
CA ILE A 117 -9.68 -48.36 15.14
C ILE A 117 -10.82 -47.82 16.00
N LYS A 118 -12.06 -48.16 15.63
CA LYS A 118 -13.28 -47.73 16.30
C LYS A 118 -13.89 -48.87 17.11
N ASP A 119 -14.51 -48.54 18.23
CA ASP A 119 -15.35 -49.44 19.01
C ASP A 119 -16.71 -49.69 18.33
N GLU A 120 -17.51 -50.58 18.93
CA GLU A 120 -18.87 -50.94 18.50
C GLU A 120 -19.85 -49.76 18.42
N ASN A 121 -19.52 -48.62 19.06
CA ASN A 121 -20.31 -47.39 19.06
C ASN A 121 -19.73 -46.33 18.09
N GLY A 122 -18.66 -46.65 17.37
CA GLY A 122 -18.01 -45.78 16.41
C GLY A 122 -16.98 -44.79 16.99
N ASN A 123 -16.61 -44.91 18.27
CA ASN A 123 -15.60 -44.07 18.93
C ASN A 123 -14.20 -44.66 18.77
N SER A 124 -13.19 -43.81 18.64
CA SER A 124 -11.79 -44.25 18.52
C SER A 124 -11.24 -44.81 19.84
N ILE A 125 -10.58 -45.97 19.77
CA ILE A 125 -9.94 -46.61 20.94
C ILE A 125 -8.68 -45.84 21.32
N LYS A 126 -8.56 -45.42 22.59
CA LYS A 126 -7.37 -44.71 23.12
C LYS A 126 -6.36 -45.70 23.72
N VAL A 127 -5.08 -45.53 23.39
CA VAL A 127 -3.94 -46.25 23.97
C VAL A 127 -3.06 -45.31 24.78
N TYR A 128 -2.40 -45.83 25.81
CA TYR A 128 -1.47 -45.04 26.61
C TYR A 128 -0.22 -44.71 25.79
N THR A 129 0.09 -43.43 25.68
CA THR A 129 1.33 -42.93 25.07
C THR A 129 1.87 -41.82 25.96
N PRO A 130 2.98 -42.06 26.69
CA PRO A 130 3.52 -41.07 27.62
C PRO A 130 4.06 -39.85 26.85
N GLN A 131 3.43 -38.70 27.02
CA GLN A 131 3.87 -37.41 26.46
C GLN A 131 4.56 -36.56 27.53
N LEU A 132 3.99 -36.51 28.74
CA LEU A 132 4.55 -35.79 29.89
C LEU A 132 4.11 -36.44 31.21
N THR A 133 5.05 -36.97 31.99
CA THR A 133 4.76 -37.51 33.33
C THR A 133 4.69 -36.39 34.38
N ILE A 134 4.17 -36.69 35.58
CA ILE A 134 4.09 -35.72 36.67
C ILE A 134 5.48 -35.25 37.09
N GLU A 135 6.43 -36.18 37.21
CA GLU A 135 7.82 -35.88 37.61
C GLU A 135 8.50 -34.99 36.58
N GLN A 136 8.27 -35.27 35.29
CA GLN A 136 8.77 -34.45 34.19
C GLN A 136 8.12 -33.05 34.18
N ALA A 137 6.81 -32.96 34.47
CA ALA A 137 6.12 -31.68 34.57
C ALA A 137 6.65 -30.82 35.72
N LEU A 138 6.92 -31.41 36.88
CA LEU A 138 7.51 -30.73 38.05
C LEU A 138 8.95 -30.25 37.79
N ALA A 139 9.71 -30.96 36.96
CA ALA A 139 11.07 -30.59 36.56
C ALA A 139 11.13 -29.60 35.38
N HIS A 140 10.04 -29.41 34.64
CA HIS A 140 10.05 -28.63 33.40
C HIS A 140 10.26 -27.11 33.68
N PRO A 141 11.30 -26.47 33.10
CA PRO A 141 11.66 -25.08 33.42
C PRO A 141 10.52 -24.08 33.21
N PHE A 142 9.76 -24.24 32.12
CA PHE A 142 8.62 -23.37 31.81
C PHE A 142 7.46 -23.55 32.78
N ILE A 143 7.13 -24.79 33.16
CA ILE A 143 6.03 -25.09 34.09
C ILE A 143 6.39 -24.58 35.48
N LYS A 144 7.60 -24.87 35.95
CA LYS A 144 8.10 -24.43 37.25
C LYS A 144 8.07 -22.90 37.41
N LYS A 145 8.28 -22.16 36.32
CA LYS A 145 8.33 -20.70 36.33
C LYS A 145 6.96 -20.03 36.15
N HIS A 146 6.07 -20.59 35.33
CA HIS A 146 4.85 -19.90 34.88
C HIS A 146 3.53 -20.62 35.20
N CYS A 147 3.55 -21.87 35.67
CA CYS A 147 2.33 -22.60 36.01
C CYS A 147 1.87 -22.27 37.44
N ALA A 148 0.59 -21.94 37.57
CA ALA A 148 -0.01 -21.53 38.84
C ALA A 148 -0.63 -22.71 39.60
N LEU A 149 -1.23 -23.68 38.91
CA LEU A 149 -1.85 -24.85 39.55
C LEU A 149 -1.68 -26.11 38.71
N ILE A 150 -1.32 -27.23 39.35
CA ILE A 150 -1.38 -28.56 38.75
C ILE A 150 -2.29 -29.45 39.58
N TYR A 151 -3.24 -30.14 38.94
CA TYR A 151 -4.10 -31.11 39.61
C TYR A 151 -4.38 -32.38 38.80
N THR A 152 -4.55 -33.51 39.50
CA THR A 152 -4.88 -34.80 38.88
C THR A 152 -6.35 -34.89 38.48
N THR A 153 -6.63 -35.45 37.30
CA THR A 153 -8.00 -35.64 36.82
C THR A 153 -8.66 -36.86 37.47
N ALA A 154 -9.99 -36.94 37.46
CA ALA A 154 -10.74 -38.10 37.99
C ALA A 154 -10.48 -39.43 37.24
N SER A 155 -9.71 -39.43 36.14
CA SER A 155 -9.30 -40.64 35.42
C SER A 155 -7.80 -40.90 35.49
N HIS A 156 -7.11 -40.19 36.37
CA HIS A 156 -5.70 -40.43 36.69
C HIS A 156 -5.52 -41.82 37.28
N LYS A 157 -4.45 -42.52 36.90
CA LYS A 157 -3.98 -43.76 37.53
C LYS A 157 -2.46 -43.68 37.73
N PRO A 158 -1.89 -44.43 38.69
CA PRO A 158 -0.45 -44.49 38.88
C PRO A 158 0.33 -44.85 37.59
N ASP A 159 -0.22 -45.73 36.76
CA ASP A 159 0.43 -46.15 35.50
C ASP A 159 -0.01 -45.31 34.29
N TRP A 160 -0.97 -44.39 34.46
CA TRP A 160 -1.48 -43.51 33.40
C TRP A 160 -1.74 -42.12 33.95
N HIS A 161 -0.68 -41.31 33.91
CA HIS A 161 -0.71 -39.95 34.44
C HIS A 161 -1.65 -39.07 33.61
N LYS A 162 -2.78 -38.64 34.20
CA LYS A 162 -3.68 -37.64 33.62
C LYS A 162 -3.88 -36.46 34.55
N PHE A 163 -3.43 -35.29 34.15
CA PHE A 163 -3.43 -34.09 34.99
C PHE A 163 -3.63 -32.83 34.16
N ARG A 164 -3.91 -31.72 34.83
CA ARG A 164 -4.15 -30.42 34.19
C ARG A 164 -3.23 -29.36 34.73
N LEU A 165 -2.87 -28.44 33.84
CA LEU A 165 -2.03 -27.30 34.12
C LEU A 165 -2.89 -26.03 34.00
N ILE A 166 -2.84 -25.16 35.00
CA ILE A 166 -3.49 -23.84 34.97
C ILE A 166 -2.41 -22.76 34.95
N PHE A 167 -2.55 -21.80 34.04
CA PHE A 167 -1.66 -20.65 33.88
C PHE A 167 -2.48 -19.35 34.02
N LEU A 168 -2.00 -18.43 34.86
CA LEU A 168 -2.64 -17.13 35.03
C LEU A 168 -2.14 -16.14 33.97
N LEU A 169 -3.04 -15.34 33.43
CA LEU A 169 -2.71 -14.24 32.53
C LEU A 169 -2.35 -13.00 33.36
N PRO A 170 -1.39 -12.18 32.90
CA PRO A 170 -0.96 -10.98 33.63
C PRO A 170 -2.03 -9.87 33.64
N GLN A 171 -3.04 -9.98 32.77
CA GLN A 171 -4.18 -9.08 32.69
C GLN A 171 -5.40 -9.85 32.16
N TYR A 172 -6.59 -9.28 32.36
CA TYR A 172 -7.81 -9.79 31.74
C TYR A 172 -7.71 -9.71 30.21
N VAL A 173 -8.08 -10.79 29.52
CA VAL A 173 -8.11 -10.85 28.06
C VAL A 173 -9.55 -10.96 27.59
N GLU A 174 -9.98 -9.98 26.80
CA GLU A 174 -11.32 -9.93 26.23
C GLU A 174 -11.42 -10.65 24.87
N GLY A 175 -12.55 -11.30 24.65
CA GLY A 175 -12.88 -11.98 23.40
C GLY A 175 -12.42 -13.44 23.34
N ALA A 176 -13.30 -14.29 22.82
CA ALA A 176 -13.03 -15.72 22.68
C ALA A 176 -11.79 -16.00 21.82
N ASP A 177 -11.66 -15.32 20.69
CA ASP A 177 -10.58 -15.43 19.72
C ASP A 177 -9.20 -15.06 20.29
N THR A 178 -9.11 -13.99 21.08
CA THR A 178 -7.86 -13.63 21.77
C THR A 178 -7.47 -14.70 22.80
N VAL A 179 -8.44 -15.26 23.53
CA VAL A 179 -8.20 -16.37 24.47
C VAL A 179 -7.72 -17.64 23.74
N GLU A 180 -8.28 -17.96 22.57
CA GLU A 180 -7.82 -19.09 21.75
C GLU A 180 -6.41 -18.85 21.19
N ALA A 181 -6.05 -17.62 20.81
CA ALA A 181 -4.70 -17.27 20.39
C ALA A 181 -3.68 -17.42 21.52
N CYS A 182 -4.02 -16.96 22.73
CA CYS A 182 -3.21 -17.21 23.94
C CYS A 182 -3.04 -18.72 24.20
N THR A 183 -4.12 -19.50 24.09
CA THR A 183 -4.11 -20.94 24.34
C THR A 183 -3.29 -21.70 23.30
N ARG A 184 -3.36 -21.31 22.02
CA ARG A 184 -2.53 -21.89 20.94
C ARG A 184 -1.04 -21.66 21.19
N SER A 185 -0.66 -20.48 21.66
CA SER A 185 0.73 -20.17 22.00
C SER A 185 1.23 -21.05 23.15
N LEU A 186 0.37 -21.31 24.14
CA LEU A 186 0.66 -22.25 25.23
C LEU A 186 0.78 -23.70 24.73
N MET A 187 -0.09 -24.12 23.80
CA MET A 187 -0.08 -25.45 23.19
C MET A 187 1.18 -25.72 22.36
N GLN A 188 1.87 -24.68 21.85
CA GLN A 188 3.16 -24.85 21.17
C GLN A 188 4.31 -25.19 22.13
N GLN A 189 4.18 -24.82 23.40
CA GLN A 189 5.23 -25.03 24.41
C GLN A 189 5.12 -26.37 25.14
N LEU A 190 3.91 -26.92 25.25
CA LEU A 190 3.62 -28.09 26.07
C LEU A 190 2.70 -29.09 25.33
N PRO A 191 2.84 -30.41 25.59
CA PRO A 191 1.91 -31.40 25.09
C PRO A 191 0.50 -31.14 25.62
N HIS A 192 -0.54 -31.52 24.87
CA HIS A 192 -1.91 -31.11 25.16
C HIS A 192 -2.94 -31.97 24.40
N ASP A 193 -4.18 -32.01 24.89
CA ASP A 193 -5.33 -32.43 24.08
C ASP A 193 -5.64 -31.32 23.02
N PRO A 194 -5.74 -31.65 21.71
CA PRO A 194 -6.02 -30.68 20.64
C PRO A 194 -7.29 -29.84 20.84
N ALA A 195 -8.24 -30.31 21.65
CA ALA A 195 -9.47 -29.62 21.95
C ALA A 195 -9.34 -28.55 23.05
N CYS A 196 -8.18 -28.41 23.69
CA CYS A 196 -7.92 -27.35 24.67
C CYS A 196 -8.00 -25.95 24.07
N LYS A 197 -7.81 -25.80 22.75
CA LYS A 197 -7.86 -24.51 22.06
C LYS A 197 -9.22 -23.80 22.10
N ASP A 198 -10.32 -24.50 22.39
CA ASP A 198 -11.66 -23.91 22.44
C ASP A 198 -11.80 -23.06 23.73
N ALA A 199 -12.01 -21.75 23.59
CA ALA A 199 -12.14 -20.84 24.74
C ALA A 199 -13.34 -21.20 25.66
N SER A 200 -14.30 -21.97 25.16
CA SER A 200 -15.46 -22.49 25.90
C SER A 200 -15.28 -23.92 26.42
N ARG A 201 -14.05 -24.46 26.38
CA ARG A 201 -13.73 -25.82 26.83
C ARG A 201 -14.01 -25.99 28.32
N VAL A 202 -14.60 -27.15 28.64
CA VAL A 202 -14.92 -27.56 30.01
C VAL A 202 -13.83 -28.48 30.56
N PHE A 203 -13.45 -28.23 31.81
CA PHE A 203 -12.51 -29.04 32.58
C PHE A 203 -13.20 -29.52 33.87
N TYR A 204 -13.30 -30.83 34.05
CA TYR A 204 -13.99 -31.46 35.19
C TYR A 204 -13.17 -31.51 36.48
N GLY A 205 -13.70 -31.04 37.60
CA GLY A 205 -13.08 -31.25 38.91
C GLY A 205 -12.92 -32.73 39.28
N ASN A 206 -12.19 -32.97 40.37
CA ASN A 206 -11.95 -34.29 40.92
C ASN A 206 -12.01 -34.22 42.45
N THR A 207 -12.92 -34.97 43.07
CA THR A 207 -13.04 -35.04 44.54
C THR A 207 -11.80 -35.59 45.23
N GLU A 208 -11.03 -36.41 44.51
CA GLU A 208 -9.75 -36.97 44.96
C GLU A 208 -8.56 -36.27 44.29
N ALA A 209 -8.71 -35.00 43.91
CA ALA A 209 -7.64 -34.24 43.26
C ALA A 209 -6.43 -34.09 44.19
N GLU A 210 -5.28 -34.54 43.70
CA GLU A 210 -3.97 -34.20 44.24
C GLU A 210 -3.47 -32.92 43.57
N PHE A 211 -3.07 -31.93 44.38
CA PHE A 211 -2.50 -30.68 43.90
C PHE A 211 -0.99 -30.72 44.03
N LEU A 212 -0.30 -30.70 42.89
CA LEU A 212 1.14 -30.95 42.81
C LEU A 212 1.96 -29.65 42.80
N ILE A 213 1.38 -28.57 42.30
CA ILE A 213 1.91 -27.19 42.37
C ILE A 213 0.76 -26.27 42.71
N VAL A 214 1.00 -25.32 43.61
CA VAL A 214 0.13 -24.17 43.89
C VAL A 214 1.04 -22.95 44.03
N ASN A 215 1.03 -22.07 43.03
CA ASN A 215 1.81 -20.84 43.02
C ASN A 215 0.92 -19.67 42.55
N PRO A 216 0.35 -18.88 43.48
CA PRO A 216 -0.56 -17.78 43.13
C PRO A 216 0.16 -16.60 42.47
N GLU A 217 1.49 -16.51 42.57
CA GLU A 217 2.29 -15.43 41.96
C GLU A 217 2.77 -15.77 40.53
N ALA A 218 2.62 -17.03 40.10
CA ALA A 218 3.05 -17.46 38.77
C ALA A 218 2.07 -16.96 37.69
N THR A 219 2.54 -16.05 36.85
CA THR A 219 1.80 -15.55 35.68
C THR A 219 2.59 -15.76 34.39
N LEU A 220 1.88 -15.81 33.27
CA LEU A 220 2.47 -15.75 31.95
C LEU A 220 3.04 -14.36 31.65
N PRO A 221 4.05 -14.23 30.77
CA PRO A 221 4.61 -12.94 30.38
C PRO A 221 3.57 -12.04 29.69
N ALA A 222 3.64 -10.71 29.93
CA ALA A 222 2.76 -9.74 29.27
C ALA A 222 2.83 -9.79 27.73
N ALA A 223 4.01 -10.09 27.18
CA ALA A 223 4.22 -10.24 25.74
C ALA A 223 3.28 -11.27 25.10
N TRP A 224 2.90 -12.35 25.80
CA TRP A 224 1.96 -13.35 25.27
C TRP A 224 0.58 -12.77 24.99
N VAL A 225 0.11 -11.85 25.85
CA VAL A 225 -1.18 -11.19 25.65
C VAL A 225 -1.09 -10.21 24.49
N THR A 226 0.00 -9.45 24.39
CA THR A 226 0.22 -8.50 23.29
C THR A 226 0.30 -9.20 21.93
N GLU A 227 1.05 -10.30 21.84
CA GLU A 227 1.17 -11.12 20.63
C GLU A 227 -0.18 -11.77 20.24
N ALA A 228 -0.91 -12.30 21.22
CA ALA A 228 -2.22 -12.91 20.98
C ALA A 228 -3.28 -11.89 20.51
N ILE A 229 -3.26 -10.66 21.04
CA ILE A 229 -4.11 -9.57 20.55
C ILE A 229 -3.78 -9.23 19.10
N ALA A 230 -2.49 -9.13 18.75
CA ALA A 230 -2.06 -8.87 17.38
C ALA A 230 -2.51 -9.98 16.41
N ILE A 231 -2.34 -11.25 16.79
CA ILE A 231 -2.81 -12.41 16.01
C ILE A 231 -4.33 -12.39 15.84
N ALA A 232 -5.08 -12.13 16.91
CA ALA A 232 -6.55 -12.10 16.88
C ALA A 232 -7.08 -10.94 16.00
N LEU A 233 -6.46 -9.76 16.07
CA LEU A 233 -6.78 -8.62 15.20
C LEU A 233 -6.53 -8.97 13.72
N GLN A 234 -5.38 -9.58 13.43
CA GLN A 234 -5.05 -10.02 12.07
C GLN A 234 -6.06 -11.06 11.54
N GLU A 235 -6.42 -12.07 12.36
CA GLU A 235 -7.39 -13.10 11.98
C GLU A 235 -8.80 -12.53 11.77
N ARG A 236 -9.22 -11.51 12.55
CA ARG A 236 -10.48 -10.78 12.35
C ARG A 236 -10.52 -10.06 11.01
N GLU A 237 -9.44 -9.35 10.66
CA GLU A 237 -9.32 -8.67 9.37
C GLU A 237 -9.38 -9.66 8.19
N GLU A 238 -8.68 -10.79 8.30
CA GLU A 238 -8.69 -11.84 7.28
C GLU A 238 -10.08 -12.48 7.12
N TYR A 239 -10.77 -12.72 8.22
CA TYR A 239 -12.13 -13.23 8.19
C TYR A 239 -13.10 -12.25 7.52
N GLN A 240 -12.97 -10.95 7.82
CA GLN A 240 -13.78 -9.90 7.19
C GLN A 240 -13.53 -9.81 5.68
N GLN A 241 -12.27 -9.87 5.25
CA GLN A 241 -11.90 -9.88 3.83
C GLN A 241 -12.46 -11.11 3.09
N ARG A 242 -12.44 -12.29 3.73
CA ARG A 242 -13.07 -13.49 3.16
C ARG A 242 -14.58 -13.35 3.01
N ILE A 243 -15.26 -12.68 3.95
CA ILE A 243 -16.69 -12.39 3.82
C ILE A 243 -16.94 -11.47 2.62
N THR A 244 -16.17 -10.39 2.49
CA THR A 244 -16.28 -9.44 1.37
C THR A 244 -15.96 -10.10 0.02
N GLU A 245 -14.97 -10.99 -0.05
CA GLU A 245 -14.67 -11.77 -1.26
C GLU A 245 -15.79 -12.75 -1.61
N ILE A 246 -16.41 -13.40 -0.61
CA ILE A 246 -17.56 -14.26 -0.82
C ILE A 246 -18.76 -13.44 -1.32
N GLU A 247 -18.96 -12.24 -0.80
CA GLU A 247 -20.02 -11.32 -1.24
C GLU A 247 -19.80 -10.80 -2.66
N SER A 248 -18.57 -10.41 -3.03
CA SER A 248 -18.26 -9.96 -4.40
C SER A 248 -18.40 -11.09 -5.42
N ARG A 249 -17.96 -12.31 -5.10
CA ARG A 249 -18.20 -13.49 -5.94
C ARG A 249 -19.68 -13.81 -6.09
N ARG A 250 -20.49 -13.60 -5.03
CA ARG A 250 -21.95 -13.76 -5.10
C ARG A 250 -22.58 -12.71 -6.01
N GLN A 251 -22.12 -11.47 -5.95
CA GLN A 251 -22.59 -10.39 -6.82
C GLN A 251 -22.25 -10.66 -8.28
N GLN A 252 -21.00 -11.02 -8.58
CA GLN A 252 -20.58 -11.45 -9.92
C GLN A 252 -21.41 -12.64 -10.45
N PHE A 253 -21.72 -13.61 -9.59
CA PHE A 253 -22.52 -14.77 -10.01
C PHE A 253 -23.99 -14.41 -10.28
N ARG A 254 -24.56 -13.43 -9.56
CA ARG A 254 -25.90 -12.88 -9.86
C ARG A 254 -25.89 -12.11 -11.17
N GLU A 255 -24.91 -11.23 -11.37
CA GLU A 255 -24.77 -10.47 -12.61
C GLU A 255 -24.64 -11.40 -13.83
N ILE A 256 -23.88 -12.50 -13.72
CA ILE A 256 -23.79 -13.52 -14.77
C ILE A 256 -25.13 -14.23 -14.99
N SER A 257 -25.85 -14.56 -13.92
CA SER A 257 -27.18 -15.20 -14.01
C SER A 257 -28.20 -14.29 -14.69
N ASP A 258 -28.16 -12.98 -14.41
CA ASP A 258 -29.06 -11.98 -14.97
C ASP A 258 -28.74 -11.70 -16.45
N VAL A 259 -27.46 -11.64 -16.82
CA VAL A 259 -27.01 -11.41 -18.21
C VAL A 259 -27.29 -12.60 -19.12
N GLU A 260 -27.13 -13.83 -18.64
CA GLU A 260 -27.33 -15.05 -19.45
C GLU A 260 -28.76 -15.61 -19.37
N GLY A 261 -29.65 -15.00 -18.58
CA GLY A 261 -31.06 -15.40 -18.45
C GLY A 261 -31.29 -16.78 -17.86
N TRP A 262 -30.45 -17.21 -16.90
CA TRP A 262 -30.54 -18.55 -16.31
C TRP A 262 -31.78 -18.71 -15.43
N ASP A 263 -32.57 -19.76 -15.68
CA ASP A 263 -33.66 -20.17 -14.79
C ASP A 263 -33.09 -20.91 -13.55
N ILE A 264 -33.07 -20.19 -12.43
CA ILE A 264 -32.50 -20.65 -11.16
C ILE A 264 -33.28 -21.87 -10.62
N GLU A 265 -34.59 -21.94 -10.82
CA GLU A 265 -35.43 -23.05 -10.35
C GLU A 265 -35.11 -24.35 -11.12
N GLN A 266 -34.92 -24.22 -12.43
CA GLN A 266 -34.51 -25.33 -13.29
C GLN A 266 -33.11 -25.83 -12.93
N LEU A 267 -32.19 -24.91 -12.61
CA LEU A 267 -30.83 -25.25 -12.18
C LEU A 267 -30.81 -25.97 -10.83
N ILE A 268 -31.61 -25.54 -9.85
CA ILE A 268 -31.69 -26.19 -8.54
C ILE A 268 -32.25 -27.61 -8.69
N THR A 269 -33.31 -27.78 -9.48
CA THR A 269 -33.92 -29.09 -9.75
C THR A 269 -32.91 -30.02 -10.45
N SER A 270 -32.20 -29.51 -11.45
CA SER A 270 -31.14 -30.25 -12.13
C SER A 270 -30.03 -30.64 -11.15
N ALA A 271 -29.52 -29.71 -10.35
CA ALA A 271 -28.46 -29.98 -9.38
C ALA A 271 -28.86 -31.01 -8.31
N LEU A 272 -30.10 -30.98 -7.80
CA LEU A 272 -30.60 -31.99 -6.86
C LEU A 272 -30.62 -33.39 -7.45
N SER A 273 -30.88 -33.54 -8.76
CA SER A 273 -30.90 -34.86 -9.40
C SER A 273 -29.53 -35.55 -9.47
N PHE A 274 -28.43 -34.79 -9.37
CA PHE A 274 -27.08 -35.35 -9.31
C PHE A 274 -26.68 -35.79 -7.89
N ILE A 275 -27.32 -35.25 -6.85
CA ILE A 275 -26.96 -35.58 -5.46
C ILE A 275 -27.73 -36.83 -5.01
N PRO A 276 -27.06 -37.92 -4.60
CA PRO A 276 -27.73 -39.14 -4.21
C PRO A 276 -28.57 -38.94 -2.93
N PRO A 277 -29.78 -39.52 -2.84
CA PRO A 277 -30.60 -39.44 -1.64
C PRO A 277 -29.97 -40.17 -0.47
N ARG A 278 -30.39 -39.84 0.75
CA ARG A 278 -29.93 -40.53 1.97
C ARG A 278 -30.53 -41.95 2.02
N SER A 279 -29.68 -42.95 2.23
CA SER A 279 -30.08 -44.35 2.49
C SER A 279 -29.19 -44.98 3.57
N PRO A 280 -29.69 -45.85 4.47
CA PRO A 280 -28.88 -46.41 5.57
C PRO A 280 -27.53 -46.98 5.08
N GLY A 281 -26.42 -46.59 5.72
CA GLY A 281 -25.05 -46.98 5.29
C GLY A 281 -24.38 -46.10 4.21
N SER A 282 -25.08 -45.14 3.59
CA SER A 282 -24.54 -44.32 2.48
C SER A 282 -23.39 -43.36 2.82
N GLY A 283 -23.11 -43.07 4.09
CA GLY A 283 -22.06 -42.12 4.50
C GLY A 283 -22.31 -40.64 4.18
N ASN A 284 -23.31 -40.28 3.37
CA ASN A 284 -23.61 -38.92 2.90
C ASN A 284 -24.50 -38.07 3.84
N TYR A 285 -24.56 -38.40 5.14
CA TYR A 285 -25.48 -37.75 6.09
C TYR A 285 -25.26 -36.23 6.18
N ASP A 286 -23.99 -35.80 6.29
CA ASP A 286 -23.67 -34.38 6.45
C ASP A 286 -23.89 -33.58 5.17
N GLU A 287 -23.62 -34.17 4.00
CA GLU A 287 -23.89 -33.56 2.70
C GLU A 287 -25.39 -33.36 2.50
N CYS A 288 -26.20 -34.40 2.73
CA CYS A 288 -27.65 -34.27 2.62
C CYS A 288 -28.19 -33.25 3.62
N ARG A 289 -27.60 -33.14 4.82
CA ARG A 289 -28.01 -32.17 5.84
C ARG A 289 -27.71 -30.74 5.40
N GLN A 290 -26.56 -30.51 4.77
CA GLN A 290 -26.20 -29.19 4.23
C GLN A 290 -27.09 -28.79 3.05
N VAL A 291 -27.41 -29.72 2.15
CA VAL A 291 -28.37 -29.47 1.06
C VAL A 291 -29.75 -29.10 1.63
N LEU A 292 -30.23 -29.83 2.64
CA LEU A 292 -31.50 -29.52 3.29
C LEU A 292 -31.51 -28.11 3.93
N MET A 293 -30.41 -27.73 4.60
CA MET A 293 -30.26 -26.37 5.14
C MET A 293 -30.21 -25.30 4.05
N ALA A 294 -29.58 -25.59 2.91
CA ALA A 294 -29.54 -24.70 1.75
C ALA A 294 -30.92 -24.47 1.13
N LEU A 295 -31.71 -25.54 1.00
CA LEU A 295 -33.11 -25.47 0.53
C LEU A 295 -33.99 -24.68 1.50
N VAL A 296 -33.89 -24.92 2.81
CA VAL A 296 -34.66 -24.17 3.82
C VAL A 296 -34.31 -22.68 3.79
N ASN A 297 -33.06 -22.33 3.53
CA ASN A 297 -32.64 -20.93 3.45
C ASN A 297 -33.14 -20.24 2.15
N HIS A 298 -33.29 -20.98 1.05
CA HIS A 298 -33.75 -20.44 -0.23
C HIS A 298 -35.28 -20.38 -0.36
N TYR A 299 -35.97 -21.48 -0.05
CA TYR A 299 -37.42 -21.62 -0.22
C TYR A 299 -38.22 -21.44 1.08
N GLY A 300 -37.56 -21.37 2.24
CA GLY A 300 -38.22 -21.43 3.53
C GLY A 300 -38.55 -22.87 3.96
N PRO A 301 -38.94 -23.08 5.23
CA PRO A 301 -39.08 -24.41 5.82
C PRO A 301 -40.20 -25.27 5.19
N THR A 302 -41.30 -24.65 4.76
CA THR A 302 -42.46 -25.37 4.21
C THR A 302 -42.19 -25.92 2.81
N ASP A 303 -41.70 -25.08 1.90
CA ASP A 303 -41.45 -25.47 0.52
C ASP A 303 -40.20 -26.37 0.40
N ALA A 304 -39.19 -26.12 1.25
CA ALA A 304 -38.03 -26.99 1.36
C ALA A 304 -38.39 -28.40 1.88
N GLU A 305 -39.39 -28.53 2.76
CA GLU A 305 -39.88 -29.85 3.21
C GLU A 305 -40.46 -30.63 2.02
N ILE A 306 -41.25 -29.98 1.16
CA ILE A 306 -41.86 -30.61 -0.01
C ILE A 306 -40.80 -31.03 -1.04
N ILE A 307 -39.83 -30.15 -1.33
CA ILE A 307 -38.75 -30.43 -2.28
C ILE A 307 -37.83 -31.52 -1.74
N ALA A 308 -37.48 -31.46 -0.45
CA ALA A 308 -36.59 -32.44 0.16
C ALA A 308 -37.24 -33.82 0.33
N GLU A 309 -38.54 -33.91 0.60
CA GLU A 309 -39.23 -35.21 0.67
C GLU A 309 -39.30 -35.88 -0.71
N LYS A 310 -39.37 -35.10 -1.80
CA LYS A 310 -39.29 -35.64 -3.17
C LYS A 310 -37.88 -36.11 -3.54
N TRP A 311 -36.85 -35.42 -3.05
CA TRP A 311 -35.46 -35.74 -3.36
C TRP A 311 -34.89 -36.85 -2.46
N SER A 312 -34.99 -36.71 -1.13
CA SER A 312 -34.39 -37.62 -0.14
C SER A 312 -35.38 -37.91 1.01
N PRO A 313 -36.36 -38.81 0.80
CA PRO A 313 -37.49 -39.00 1.71
C PRO A 313 -37.10 -39.40 3.14
N SER A 314 -37.98 -39.06 4.10
CA SER A 314 -37.80 -39.43 5.51
C SER A 314 -37.75 -40.95 5.73
N ILE A 315 -36.80 -41.42 6.55
CA ILE A 315 -36.59 -42.85 6.83
C ILE A 315 -37.18 -43.20 8.21
N PRO A 316 -38.23 -44.06 8.28
CA PRO A 316 -38.84 -44.48 9.54
C PRO A 316 -37.83 -45.13 10.49
N GLY A 317 -37.87 -44.76 11.78
CA GLY A 317 -37.00 -45.33 12.82
C GLY A 317 -35.55 -44.81 12.83
N SER A 318 -35.20 -43.85 11.97
CA SER A 318 -33.86 -43.25 11.92
C SER A 318 -33.83 -41.78 12.35
N THR A 319 -32.62 -41.21 12.52
CA THR A 319 -32.45 -39.77 12.77
C THR A 319 -32.68 -38.90 11.53
N TRP A 320 -32.95 -39.49 10.36
CA TRP A 320 -33.22 -38.79 9.10
C TRP A 320 -34.73 -38.62 8.85
N ASN A 321 -35.32 -37.70 9.62
CA ASN A 321 -36.69 -37.24 9.43
C ASN A 321 -36.66 -35.76 9.03
N ILE A 322 -37.10 -35.43 7.82
CA ILE A 322 -36.93 -34.10 7.22
C ILE A 322 -37.64 -33.04 8.07
N ARG A 323 -38.92 -33.25 8.40
CA ARG A 323 -39.69 -32.30 9.22
C ARG A 323 -39.05 -32.03 10.58
N ALA A 324 -38.60 -33.08 11.27
CA ALA A 324 -37.90 -32.93 12.56
C ALA A 324 -36.54 -32.24 12.40
N LYS A 325 -35.82 -32.49 11.31
CA LYS A 325 -34.52 -31.86 11.01
C LYS A 325 -34.66 -30.39 10.69
N ILE A 326 -35.62 -30.00 9.86
CA ILE A 326 -35.92 -28.60 9.55
C ILE A 326 -36.23 -27.84 10.86
N ARG A 327 -37.06 -28.41 11.75
CA ARG A 327 -37.35 -27.83 13.08
C ARG A 327 -36.14 -27.73 14.01
N SER A 328 -35.11 -28.56 13.80
CA SER A 328 -33.89 -28.53 14.60
C SER A 328 -32.90 -27.44 14.18
N PHE A 329 -33.08 -26.84 13.00
CA PHE A 329 -32.17 -25.81 12.50
C PHE A 329 -32.42 -24.48 13.22
N ARG A 330 -31.44 -24.04 14.01
CA ARG A 330 -31.49 -22.77 14.78
C ARG A 330 -30.63 -21.64 14.19
N ARG A 331 -29.97 -21.87 13.05
CA ARG A 331 -29.08 -20.88 12.39
C ARG A 331 -29.35 -20.87 10.88
N ALA A 332 -29.51 -19.68 10.32
CA ALA A 332 -29.35 -19.45 8.88
C ALA A 332 -27.85 -19.24 8.58
N GLY A 333 -27.35 -19.77 7.46
CA GLY A 333 -25.93 -19.63 7.11
C GLY A 333 -25.45 -20.46 5.92
N ILE A 334 -26.20 -21.48 5.51
CA ILE A 334 -25.88 -22.28 4.32
C ILE A 334 -26.72 -21.76 3.17
N SER A 335 -26.08 -21.16 2.16
CA SER A 335 -26.74 -20.63 0.96
C SER A 335 -26.96 -21.71 -0.10
N ILE A 336 -27.82 -21.44 -1.08
CA ILE A 336 -28.07 -22.33 -2.23
C ILE A 336 -26.79 -22.69 -3.02
N GLY A 337 -25.75 -21.86 -2.96
CA GLY A 337 -24.43 -22.17 -3.53
C GLY A 337 -23.79 -23.46 -3.00
N THR A 338 -24.09 -23.86 -1.76
CA THR A 338 -23.59 -25.13 -1.18
C THR A 338 -24.23 -26.34 -1.87
N LEU A 339 -25.50 -26.24 -2.27
CA LEU A 339 -26.17 -27.29 -3.06
C LEU A 339 -25.46 -27.47 -4.40
N PHE A 340 -25.17 -26.38 -5.13
CA PHE A 340 -24.43 -26.47 -6.39
C PHE A 340 -22.99 -26.97 -6.23
N HIS A 341 -22.33 -26.63 -5.11
CA HIS A 341 -20.99 -27.15 -4.80
C HIS A 341 -21.01 -28.67 -4.61
N ILE A 342 -21.96 -29.19 -3.82
CA ILE A 342 -22.12 -30.63 -3.59
C ILE A 342 -22.52 -31.32 -4.91
N ALA A 343 -23.47 -30.76 -5.67
CA ALA A 343 -23.87 -31.31 -6.96
C ALA A 343 -22.69 -31.40 -7.96
N LYS A 344 -21.76 -30.43 -7.97
CA LYS A 344 -20.55 -30.47 -8.81
C LYS A 344 -19.63 -31.65 -8.48
N GLN A 345 -19.54 -32.05 -7.22
CA GLN A 345 -18.76 -33.23 -6.81
C GLN A 345 -19.36 -34.52 -7.38
N TYR A 346 -20.68 -34.52 -7.60
CA TYR A 346 -21.41 -35.59 -8.29
C TYR A 346 -21.55 -35.36 -9.81
N GLY A 347 -20.81 -34.41 -10.39
CA GLY A 347 -20.72 -34.22 -11.84
C GLY A 347 -21.66 -33.17 -12.45
N PHE A 348 -22.44 -32.44 -11.65
CA PHE A 348 -23.24 -31.32 -12.14
C PHE A 348 -22.35 -30.23 -12.78
N ARG A 349 -22.77 -29.72 -13.95
CA ARG A 349 -22.12 -28.60 -14.64
C ARG A 349 -23.16 -27.54 -14.96
N PHE A 350 -22.77 -26.27 -14.80
CA PHE A 350 -23.62 -25.16 -15.23
C PHE A 350 -23.72 -25.14 -16.77
N PRO A 351 -24.84 -24.64 -17.32
CA PRO A 351 -25.02 -24.46 -18.76
C PRO A 351 -23.85 -23.69 -19.39
N GLN A 352 -23.46 -24.07 -20.60
CA GLN A 352 -22.40 -23.38 -21.33
C GLN A 352 -22.90 -22.01 -21.80
N ARG A 353 -22.01 -21.01 -21.77
CA ARG A 353 -22.28 -19.65 -22.30
C ARG A 353 -22.59 -19.74 -23.79
N GLN A 354 -23.58 -19.01 -24.27
CA GLN A 354 -23.91 -18.97 -25.69
C GLN A 354 -22.92 -18.08 -26.46
N TYR A 355 -21.76 -18.65 -26.78
CA TYR A 355 -20.96 -18.30 -27.96
C TYR A 355 -20.19 -19.56 -28.39
N GLU A 356 -20.49 -20.07 -29.58
CA GLU A 356 -20.04 -21.35 -30.15
C GLU A 356 -19.10 -21.12 -31.37
N PRO A 357 -18.43 -22.14 -31.96
CA PRO A 357 -17.64 -23.24 -31.38
C PRO A 357 -16.36 -23.58 -32.22
N TYR A 358 -15.50 -24.49 -31.73
CA TYR A 358 -14.80 -25.43 -32.62
C TYR A 358 -14.71 -26.80 -31.92
N GLN A 359 -15.40 -27.79 -32.49
CA GLN A 359 -15.48 -29.17 -32.01
C GLN A 359 -14.36 -30.03 -32.59
N ARG A 360 -13.95 -31.08 -31.85
CA ARG A 360 -13.51 -32.34 -32.46
C ARG A 360 -14.10 -33.54 -31.74
N ASP A 361 -14.47 -34.50 -32.58
CA ASP A 361 -15.25 -35.71 -32.34
C ASP A 361 -14.66 -36.72 -31.35
N ASN A 362 -15.59 -37.52 -30.82
CA ASN A 362 -15.42 -38.67 -29.94
C ASN A 362 -14.73 -39.86 -30.61
N GLY A 363 -13.88 -40.56 -29.85
CA GLY A 363 -13.44 -41.92 -30.14
C GLY A 363 -13.15 -42.69 -28.84
N LEU A 364 -14.01 -43.66 -28.53
CA LEU A 364 -13.95 -44.56 -27.38
C LEU A 364 -12.75 -45.52 -27.43
N ILE A 365 -11.90 -45.53 -26.40
CA ILE A 365 -11.22 -46.73 -25.85
C ILE A 365 -11.03 -46.51 -24.34
N SER A 366 -11.33 -47.50 -23.50
CA SER A 366 -11.19 -47.41 -22.04
C SER A 366 -9.70 -47.35 -21.62
N ARG A 367 -9.38 -46.40 -20.75
CA ARG A 367 -8.01 -46.09 -20.29
C ARG A 367 -7.45 -47.11 -19.29
N GLU A 368 -8.32 -47.93 -18.70
CA GLU A 368 -7.99 -48.82 -17.60
C GLU A 368 -7.42 -50.18 -18.06
N GLN A 369 -7.59 -50.56 -19.33
CA GLN A 369 -7.06 -51.81 -19.86
C GLN A 369 -5.67 -51.68 -20.55
N TRP A 370 -5.14 -50.46 -20.70
CA TRP A 370 -3.82 -50.22 -21.34
C TRP A 370 -2.72 -49.82 -20.34
N GLU A 371 -3.03 -49.15 -19.23
CA GLU A 371 -2.03 -48.50 -18.36
C GLU A 371 -1.31 -49.42 -17.33
N LEU A 372 -1.64 -50.72 -17.21
CA LEU A 372 -1.03 -51.61 -16.17
C LEU A 372 0.15 -52.50 -16.62
N GLY A 373 0.44 -52.59 -17.93
CA GLY A 373 1.48 -53.48 -18.45
C GLY A 373 2.89 -52.88 -18.59
N GLN A 374 3.03 -51.62 -19.01
CA GLN A 374 4.35 -51.10 -19.45
C GLN A 374 5.18 -50.36 -18.39
N VAL A 375 4.59 -49.94 -17.27
CA VAL A 375 5.29 -49.07 -16.30
C VAL A 375 6.32 -49.84 -15.44
N ARG A 376 6.26 -51.18 -15.41
CA ARG A 376 7.24 -52.01 -14.67
C ARG A 376 8.47 -52.41 -15.50
N GLU A 377 8.36 -52.48 -16.82
CA GLU A 377 9.49 -52.89 -17.68
C GLU A 377 10.47 -51.73 -17.96
N ASP A 378 9.97 -50.51 -18.14
CA ASP A 378 10.82 -49.33 -18.43
C ASP A 378 11.71 -48.92 -17.25
N LEU A 379 11.23 -49.08 -16.01
CA LEU A 379 12.01 -48.76 -14.80
C LEU A 379 13.15 -49.75 -14.54
N THR A 380 13.01 -51.00 -15.01
CA THR A 380 14.00 -52.05 -14.78
C THR A 380 15.08 -52.01 -15.87
N SER A 381 14.69 -51.70 -17.11
CA SER A 381 15.59 -51.46 -18.24
C SER A 381 16.50 -50.25 -18.03
N PHE A 382 15.94 -49.13 -17.54
CA PHE A 382 16.70 -47.91 -17.27
C PHE A 382 17.70 -48.07 -16.11
N LYS A 383 17.36 -48.87 -15.10
CA LYS A 383 18.23 -49.16 -13.94
C LYS A 383 19.48 -49.98 -14.32
N ASN A 384 19.34 -50.90 -15.28
CA ASN A 384 20.46 -51.73 -15.76
C ASN A 384 21.42 -50.94 -16.68
N LEU A 385 20.91 -49.99 -17.45
CA LEU A 385 21.70 -49.09 -18.30
C LEU A 385 22.57 -48.12 -17.47
N LEU A 386 22.04 -47.61 -16.37
CA LEU A 386 22.76 -46.73 -15.44
C LEU A 386 23.87 -47.43 -14.66
N GLN A 387 23.67 -48.70 -14.29
CA GLN A 387 24.71 -49.51 -13.62
C GLN A 387 25.88 -49.85 -14.56
N GLN A 388 25.65 -49.94 -15.87
CA GLN A 388 26.72 -50.16 -16.86
C GLN A 388 27.53 -48.88 -17.15
N ALA A 389 26.90 -47.70 -17.14
CA ALA A 389 27.57 -46.43 -17.38
C ALA A 389 28.49 -46.00 -16.21
N ILE A 390 28.09 -46.29 -14.97
CA ILE A 390 28.89 -45.97 -13.77
C ILE A 390 30.15 -46.86 -13.67
N ALA A 391 30.18 -48.01 -14.35
CA ALA A 391 31.29 -48.97 -14.29
C ALA A 391 32.47 -48.68 -15.25
N SER A 392 32.34 -47.74 -16.21
CA SER A 392 33.34 -47.50 -17.26
C SER A 392 34.06 -46.15 -17.13
N GLY A 393 34.67 -45.90 -15.98
CA GLY A 393 35.53 -44.74 -15.77
C GLY A 393 36.91 -44.89 -16.39
N THR A 394 37.10 -44.53 -17.67
CA THR A 394 38.43 -44.26 -18.27
C THR A 394 38.32 -43.50 -19.60
N ALA A 395 38.58 -42.18 -19.62
CA ALA A 395 39.14 -41.45 -20.77
C ALA A 395 39.39 -39.96 -20.45
N LEU A 396 40.24 -39.69 -19.47
CA LEU A 396 41.05 -38.46 -19.42
C LEU A 396 42.37 -38.80 -20.11
N ARG A 397 42.58 -38.40 -21.37
CA ARG A 397 43.90 -38.22 -22.04
C ARG A 397 43.71 -37.88 -23.52
N ALA A 398 44.25 -36.73 -23.93
CA ALA A 398 44.18 -36.06 -25.25
C ALA A 398 43.10 -34.97 -25.21
N ILE A 399 43.42 -33.68 -25.08
CA ILE A 399 44.25 -32.88 -25.99
C ILE A 399 44.77 -31.68 -25.17
N ALA A 400 46.08 -31.62 -24.97
CA ALA A 400 46.78 -30.64 -24.14
C ALA A 400 47.69 -29.63 -24.91
N PRO A 401 47.73 -29.56 -26.26
CA PRO A 401 48.41 -28.42 -26.88
C PRO A 401 47.62 -27.86 -28.06
N PHE A 402 46.93 -26.73 -27.93
CA PHE A 402 46.67 -25.74 -29.00
C PHE A 402 45.93 -24.53 -28.40
N ILE A 403 46.60 -23.83 -27.47
CA ILE A 403 46.27 -22.46 -27.09
C ILE A 403 47.19 -21.55 -27.91
N SER A 404 46.69 -20.96 -28.99
CA SER A 404 47.20 -19.67 -29.49
C SER A 404 46.35 -19.17 -30.66
N THR A 405 46.01 -17.88 -30.59
CA THR A 405 45.52 -16.99 -31.66
C THR A 405 43.99 -16.75 -31.74
N ALA A 406 43.49 -15.95 -30.79
CA ALA A 406 42.16 -15.32 -30.86
C ALA A 406 42.25 -13.89 -31.45
N LYS A 407 41.48 -13.59 -32.50
CA LYS A 407 41.04 -12.22 -32.86
C LYS A 407 39.81 -12.26 -33.78
N GLY A 408 38.71 -11.65 -33.31
CA GLY A 408 37.69 -11.02 -34.15
C GLY A 408 36.31 -11.67 -34.13
N PHE A 409 35.41 -11.21 -33.25
CA PHE A 409 33.96 -11.31 -33.45
C PHE A 409 33.34 -9.91 -33.40
N LEU A 410 32.57 -9.63 -34.45
CA LEU A 410 31.85 -8.38 -34.71
C LEU A 410 30.62 -8.26 -33.81
N LYS A 411 30.38 -7.03 -33.34
CA LYS A 411 29.18 -6.59 -32.60
C LYS A 411 27.90 -6.84 -33.42
N PRO A 412 26.81 -7.36 -32.83
CA PRO A 412 25.49 -7.38 -33.46
C PRO A 412 24.88 -5.97 -33.56
N PRO A 413 23.97 -5.74 -34.53
CA PRO A 413 23.50 -4.41 -34.90
C PRO A 413 22.47 -3.86 -33.90
N LEU A 414 22.55 -2.54 -33.67
CA LEU A 414 21.63 -1.78 -32.83
C LEU A 414 20.18 -1.85 -33.36
N PRO A 415 19.16 -1.88 -32.46
CA PRO A 415 17.76 -1.80 -32.86
C PRO A 415 17.45 -0.46 -33.53
N LYS A 416 16.59 -0.49 -34.56
CA LYS A 416 16.17 0.69 -35.31
C LYS A 416 15.38 1.66 -34.41
N PRO A 417 15.60 2.98 -34.52
CA PRO A 417 14.82 3.98 -33.78
C PRO A 417 13.42 4.13 -34.40
N GLU A 418 12.39 4.06 -33.56
CA GLU A 418 11.04 4.54 -33.86
C GLU A 418 10.92 6.05 -33.58
N PRO A 419 9.94 6.74 -34.19
CA PRO A 419 10.14 8.07 -34.79
C PRO A 419 10.37 9.18 -33.76
N GLU A 420 11.40 9.97 -34.01
CA GLU A 420 11.66 11.24 -33.32
C GLU A 420 10.45 12.16 -33.41
N ILE A 421 9.84 12.44 -32.27
CA ILE A 421 8.96 13.59 -32.11
C ILE A 421 9.89 14.81 -32.16
N THR A 422 9.95 15.43 -33.33
CA THR A 422 10.67 16.66 -33.61
C THR A 422 10.15 17.78 -32.71
N THR A 423 10.87 18.04 -31.61
CA THR A 423 10.74 19.31 -30.89
C THR A 423 11.36 20.40 -31.75
N ALA A 424 10.60 21.46 -32.02
CA ALA A 424 11.03 22.57 -32.85
C ALA A 424 12.41 23.11 -32.38
N PHE A 425 13.35 23.21 -33.32
CA PHE A 425 14.72 23.67 -33.06
C PHE A 425 14.72 24.98 -32.25
N ARG A 426 15.17 24.89 -30.99
CA ARG A 426 15.47 26.07 -30.17
C ARG A 426 16.70 26.77 -30.76
N GLN A 427 16.67 28.09 -30.87
CA GLN A 427 17.85 28.87 -31.22
C GLN A 427 18.79 28.88 -30.00
N VAL A 428 19.75 27.96 -29.97
CA VAL A 428 20.72 27.80 -28.87
C VAL A 428 21.94 28.68 -29.13
N ILE A 429 22.21 29.59 -28.21
CA ILE A 429 23.37 30.49 -28.23
C ILE A 429 24.37 30.00 -27.17
N VAL A 430 25.59 29.67 -27.58
CA VAL A 430 26.67 29.42 -26.62
C VAL A 430 27.13 30.76 -26.04
N TYR A 431 27.04 30.90 -24.72
CA TYR A 431 27.34 32.14 -24.03
C TYR A 431 28.80 32.57 -24.26
N LYS A 432 28.96 33.84 -24.61
CA LYS A 432 30.22 34.59 -24.60
C LYS A 432 29.86 35.99 -24.16
N ARG A 433 30.57 36.53 -23.17
CA ARG A 433 30.28 37.86 -22.64
C ARG A 433 30.00 38.89 -23.74
N GLY A 434 28.82 39.51 -23.69
CA GLY A 434 28.34 40.51 -24.65
C GLY A 434 27.46 39.96 -25.78
N ASN A 435 27.28 38.64 -25.90
CA ASN A 435 26.55 38.02 -27.00
C ASN A 435 25.06 37.72 -26.69
N ILE A 436 24.56 38.09 -25.51
CA ILE A 436 23.12 38.01 -25.22
C ILE A 436 22.40 39.14 -25.98
N PRO A 437 21.42 38.81 -26.85
CA PRO A 437 20.68 39.82 -27.60
C PRO A 437 19.80 40.68 -26.69
N HIS A 438 19.53 41.91 -27.11
CA HIS A 438 18.58 42.77 -26.38
C HIS A 438 17.16 42.18 -26.49
N ARG A 439 16.39 42.26 -25.40
CA ARG A 439 15.00 41.77 -25.39
C ARG A 439 14.14 42.38 -26.51
N SER A 440 14.40 43.62 -26.92
CA SER A 440 13.70 44.32 -28.00
C SER A 440 13.98 43.77 -29.41
N GLU A 441 15.09 43.03 -29.59
CA GLU A 441 15.53 42.51 -30.89
C GLU A 441 14.96 41.10 -31.17
N VAL A 442 14.20 40.55 -30.23
CA VAL A 442 13.83 39.13 -30.20
C VAL A 442 12.31 38.98 -30.07
N THR A 443 11.74 38.14 -30.93
CA THR A 443 10.29 37.86 -30.97
C THR A 443 9.90 36.50 -30.38
N GLY A 444 10.86 35.59 -30.12
CA GLY A 444 10.62 34.23 -29.61
C GLY A 444 11.50 33.85 -28.42
N ASN A 445 11.28 32.68 -27.83
CA ASN A 445 12.12 32.18 -26.74
C ASN A 445 13.55 31.91 -27.24
N ILE A 446 14.55 32.27 -26.44
CA ILE A 446 15.97 31.99 -26.72
C ILE A 446 16.52 31.07 -25.65
N SER A 447 17.41 30.16 -26.06
CA SER A 447 18.17 29.31 -25.14
C SER A 447 19.64 29.70 -25.14
N ILE A 448 20.23 29.87 -23.96
CA ILE A 448 21.64 30.16 -23.75
C ILE A 448 22.29 28.99 -23.04
N THR A 449 23.38 28.48 -23.58
CA THR A 449 24.21 27.48 -22.90
C THR A 449 25.49 28.13 -22.38
N CYS A 450 25.77 28.01 -21.09
CA CYS A 450 26.96 28.62 -20.44
C CYS A 450 27.79 27.58 -19.68
N LYS A 451 29.05 27.90 -19.40
CA LYS A 451 29.89 27.12 -18.47
C LYS A 451 29.59 27.50 -17.02
N GLN A 452 30.02 26.64 -16.08
CA GLN A 452 29.77 26.84 -14.65
C GLN A 452 30.34 28.18 -14.14
N GLU A 453 31.54 28.56 -14.58
CA GLU A 453 32.21 29.81 -14.24
C GLU A 453 31.58 31.07 -14.87
N GLU A 454 30.80 30.89 -15.94
CA GLU A 454 30.15 31.98 -16.69
C GLU A 454 28.71 32.24 -16.21
N HIS A 455 28.17 31.36 -15.37
CA HIS A 455 26.75 31.31 -15.05
C HIS A 455 26.21 32.61 -14.43
N ILE A 456 26.91 33.17 -13.44
CA ILE A 456 26.53 34.46 -12.82
C ILE A 456 26.62 35.62 -13.83
N ALA A 457 27.65 35.62 -14.67
CA ALA A 457 27.83 36.65 -15.68
C ALA A 457 26.68 36.64 -16.71
N ALA A 458 26.19 35.45 -17.09
CA ALA A 458 25.06 35.30 -17.98
C ALA A 458 23.76 35.91 -17.40
N TRP A 459 23.47 35.69 -16.11
CA TRP A 459 22.32 36.33 -15.44
C TRP A 459 22.42 37.86 -15.42
N VAL A 460 23.58 38.38 -15.02
CA VAL A 460 23.82 39.83 -14.94
C VAL A 460 23.69 40.48 -16.32
N GLU A 461 24.28 39.87 -17.34
CA GLU A 461 24.18 40.36 -18.70
C GLU A 461 22.75 40.31 -19.23
N ALA A 462 22.02 39.21 -19.02
CA ALA A 462 20.63 39.08 -19.45
C ALA A 462 19.74 40.20 -18.88
N ILE A 463 19.84 40.48 -17.58
CA ILE A 463 19.07 41.55 -16.93
C ILE A 463 19.48 42.91 -17.50
N SER A 464 20.78 43.16 -17.71
CA SER A 464 21.26 44.41 -18.33
C SER A 464 20.75 44.61 -19.77
N LYS A 465 20.42 43.52 -20.48
CA LYS A 465 19.86 43.51 -21.84
C LYS A 465 18.32 43.62 -21.86
N GLY A 466 17.70 43.84 -20.70
CA GLY A 466 16.26 44.07 -20.56
C GLY A 466 15.41 42.79 -20.47
N TRP A 467 16.03 41.63 -20.18
CA TRP A 467 15.27 40.40 -19.91
C TRP A 467 14.70 40.41 -18.50
N THR A 468 13.38 40.32 -18.39
CA THR A 468 12.65 40.38 -17.11
C THR A 468 12.26 39.00 -16.59
N GLN A 469 12.06 38.01 -17.46
CA GLN A 469 11.73 36.63 -17.09
C GLN A 469 12.82 35.68 -17.57
N ILE A 470 13.56 35.09 -16.63
CA ILE A 470 14.72 34.22 -16.90
C ILE A 470 14.49 32.88 -16.21
N LEU A 471 14.44 31.79 -16.98
CA LEU A 471 14.41 30.42 -16.46
C LEU A 471 15.81 29.83 -16.55
N ASP A 472 16.40 29.52 -15.40
CA ASP A 472 17.60 28.68 -15.33
C ASP A 472 17.19 27.21 -15.19
N ASN A 473 17.34 26.48 -16.29
CA ASN A 473 17.05 25.07 -16.43
C ASN A 473 18.32 24.20 -16.41
N SER A 474 19.40 24.68 -15.80
CA SER A 474 20.61 23.86 -15.61
C SER A 474 20.26 22.59 -14.83
N HIS A 475 20.99 21.48 -15.01
CA HIS A 475 20.73 20.21 -14.30
C HIS A 475 20.81 20.33 -12.75
N PRO A 476 20.07 19.53 -11.95
CA PRO A 476 20.26 19.48 -10.49
C PRO A 476 21.72 19.20 -10.10
N GLY A 477 22.19 19.87 -9.04
CA GLY A 477 23.55 19.69 -8.52
C GLY A 477 24.66 20.46 -9.23
N LEU A 478 24.37 21.23 -10.29
CA LEU A 478 25.34 22.15 -10.93
C LEU A 478 25.57 23.46 -10.16
N GLY A 479 24.99 23.62 -8.97
CA GLY A 479 25.27 24.77 -8.10
C GLY A 479 24.45 26.02 -8.37
N LYS A 480 23.31 25.92 -9.10
CA LYS A 480 22.39 27.05 -9.33
C LYS A 480 22.04 27.84 -8.07
N SER A 481 21.50 27.16 -7.04
CA SER A 481 21.09 27.80 -5.78
C SER A 481 22.30 28.35 -5.00
N HIS A 482 23.48 27.72 -5.13
CA HIS A 482 24.72 28.23 -4.56
C HIS A 482 25.15 29.54 -5.23
N ASN A 483 25.11 29.62 -6.56
CA ASN A 483 25.42 30.83 -7.33
C ASN A 483 24.39 31.93 -7.07
N ALA A 484 23.12 31.57 -6.96
CA ALA A 484 22.05 32.50 -6.60
C ALA A 484 22.29 33.15 -5.23
N GLY A 485 22.78 32.40 -4.26
CA GLY A 485 23.16 32.92 -2.95
C GLY A 485 24.38 33.86 -2.96
N GLN A 486 25.12 33.96 -4.06
CA GLN A 486 26.22 34.93 -4.23
C GLN A 486 25.78 36.25 -4.87
N LEU A 487 24.54 36.32 -5.37
CA LEU A 487 23.99 37.53 -5.96
C LEU A 487 23.68 38.58 -4.88
N THR A 488 23.81 39.85 -5.22
CA THR A 488 23.50 40.99 -4.34
C THR A 488 22.64 42.00 -5.08
N ALA A 489 21.86 42.79 -4.36
CA ALA A 489 21.01 43.82 -4.94
C ALA A 489 21.84 44.87 -5.73
N ALA A 490 23.05 45.18 -5.24
CA ALA A 490 23.96 46.13 -5.86
C ALA A 490 24.39 45.72 -7.29
N LEU A 491 24.50 44.41 -7.58
CA LEU A 491 24.88 43.92 -8.92
C LEU A 491 23.88 44.33 -10.01
N PHE A 492 22.62 44.54 -9.64
CA PHE A 492 21.53 44.86 -10.56
C PHE A 492 21.04 46.31 -10.45
N GLY A 493 21.64 47.11 -9.56
CA GLY A 493 21.19 48.49 -9.31
C GLY A 493 19.79 48.57 -8.68
N ILE A 494 19.36 47.54 -7.96
CA ILE A 494 18.08 47.47 -7.25
C ILE A 494 18.28 47.65 -5.74
N GLU A 495 17.20 47.98 -5.02
CA GLU A 495 17.25 48.16 -3.56
C GLU A 495 17.05 46.86 -2.79
N LYS A 496 16.23 45.94 -3.32
CA LYS A 496 15.87 44.67 -2.67
C LYS A 496 16.00 43.47 -3.60
N LEU A 497 16.76 42.45 -3.20
CA LEU A 497 16.84 41.16 -3.86
C LEU A 497 16.20 40.09 -2.97
N ILE A 498 15.14 39.44 -3.45
CA ILE A 498 14.37 38.48 -2.64
C ILE A 498 14.52 37.07 -3.18
N TYR A 499 15.09 36.19 -2.35
CA TYR A 499 15.15 34.75 -2.59
C TYR A 499 13.88 34.06 -2.05
N GLN A 500 13.06 33.57 -2.97
CA GLN A 500 11.80 32.90 -2.69
C GLN A 500 12.01 31.40 -2.55
N ASP A 501 11.70 30.84 -1.39
CA ASP A 501 11.90 29.42 -1.08
C ASP A 501 10.84 28.92 -0.09
N ALA A 502 10.36 27.70 -0.32
CA ALA A 502 9.50 26.98 0.61
C ALA A 502 10.19 26.74 1.97
N ASN A 503 11.51 26.51 1.95
CA ASN A 503 12.34 26.21 3.11
C ASN A 503 13.18 27.42 3.57
N HIS A 504 12.74 28.65 3.32
CA HIS A 504 13.50 29.88 3.60
C HIS A 504 14.12 30.00 5.02
N ARG A 505 13.50 29.40 6.05
CA ARG A 505 14.07 29.37 7.41
C ARG A 505 15.24 28.40 7.58
N ASN A 506 15.26 27.33 6.80
CA ASN A 506 16.24 26.26 6.84
C ASN A 506 16.93 26.14 5.47
N PRO A 507 17.75 27.14 5.07
CA PRO A 507 18.35 27.19 3.75
C PRO A 507 19.25 25.97 3.48
N SER A 508 19.27 25.53 2.23
CA SER A 508 20.00 24.32 1.80
C SER A 508 21.44 24.60 1.34
N THR A 509 21.83 25.86 1.14
CA THR A 509 23.17 26.25 0.69
C THR A 509 23.78 27.34 1.57
N LEU A 510 25.10 27.24 1.75
CA LEU A 510 25.88 28.16 2.60
C LEU A 510 25.77 29.63 2.15
N PRO A 511 25.88 29.99 0.84
CA PRO A 511 25.79 31.39 0.44
C PRO A 511 24.42 32.01 0.72
N ILE A 512 23.32 31.25 0.55
CA ILE A 512 21.98 31.74 0.89
C ILE A 512 21.87 32.00 2.40
N GLU A 513 22.39 31.08 3.21
CA GLU A 513 22.33 31.21 4.65
C GLU A 513 23.12 32.41 5.18
N ALA A 514 24.31 32.63 4.62
CA ALA A 514 25.23 33.68 5.02
C ALA A 514 24.85 35.07 4.48
N ASN A 515 24.37 35.17 3.24
CA ASN A 515 24.18 36.45 2.56
C ASN A 515 22.74 36.98 2.60
N PHE A 516 21.72 36.12 2.71
CA PHE A 516 20.31 36.53 2.69
C PHE A 516 19.71 36.47 4.09
N VAL A 517 19.04 37.53 4.54
CA VAL A 517 18.37 37.56 5.85
C VAL A 517 16.96 36.96 5.76
N ASP A 518 16.59 36.09 6.72
CA ASP A 518 15.25 35.52 6.80
C ASP A 518 14.19 36.60 7.04
N LEU A 519 13.14 36.62 6.21
CA LEU A 519 11.95 37.42 6.45
C LEU A 519 11.08 36.70 7.49
N PRO A 520 10.99 37.23 8.72
CA PRO A 520 10.28 36.53 9.79
C PRO A 520 8.79 36.44 9.46
N VAL A 521 8.24 35.24 9.69
CA VAL A 521 6.81 34.91 9.53
C VAL A 521 6.18 34.76 10.91
N ARG A 522 4.86 34.94 11.04
CA ARG A 522 4.16 34.71 12.32
C ARG A 522 4.28 33.25 12.74
N HIS A 523 4.65 33.02 14.00
CA HIS A 523 4.61 31.70 14.62
C HIS A 523 4.30 31.82 16.12
N ASN A 524 3.67 30.79 16.68
CA ASN A 524 3.44 30.65 18.12
C ASN A 524 4.40 29.64 18.75
N GLY A 525 5.69 29.76 18.37
CA GLY A 525 6.74 28.82 18.72
C GLY A 525 7.01 27.81 17.60
N LEU A 526 8.23 27.30 17.58
CA LEU A 526 8.77 26.35 16.60
C LEU A 526 9.38 25.16 17.34
N LYS A 527 9.31 23.99 16.71
CA LYS A 527 10.00 22.78 17.14
C LYS A 527 11.42 22.79 16.57
N ILE A 528 12.39 22.42 17.39
CA ILE A 528 13.77 22.25 16.94
C ILE A 528 13.99 20.78 16.63
N ASP A 529 14.44 20.49 15.42
CA ASP A 529 14.86 19.15 15.01
C ASP A 529 16.39 19.07 15.09
N PRO A 530 16.96 18.43 16.13
CA PRO A 530 18.40 18.33 16.29
C PRO A 530 19.04 17.32 15.32
N THR A 531 18.25 16.51 14.61
CA THR A 531 18.77 15.51 13.66
C THR A 531 19.19 16.13 12.33
N ARG A 532 18.78 17.37 12.08
CA ARG A 532 19.05 18.10 10.83
C ARG A 532 19.68 19.44 11.15
N THR A 533 20.76 19.76 10.43
CA THR A 533 21.44 21.05 10.54
C THR A 533 21.53 21.76 9.20
N THR A 534 21.48 23.08 9.23
CA THR A 534 21.76 23.94 8.09
C THR A 534 23.26 23.93 7.76
N PRO A 535 23.68 24.45 6.59
CA PRO A 535 25.09 24.56 6.24
C PRO A 535 25.98 25.27 7.28
N MET A 536 25.44 26.24 8.03
CA MET A 536 26.15 26.92 9.14
C MET A 536 26.13 26.13 10.46
N GLY A 537 25.43 25.00 10.52
CA GLY A 537 25.35 24.13 11.69
C GLY A 537 24.14 24.38 12.60
N ASP A 538 23.22 25.27 12.23
CA ASP A 538 22.03 25.55 13.04
C ASP A 538 21.00 24.42 12.90
N PRO A 539 20.35 23.98 13.99
CA PRO A 539 19.36 22.92 13.91
C PRO A 539 18.09 23.42 13.19
N PHE A 540 17.41 22.49 12.50
CA PHE A 540 16.23 22.84 11.72
C PHE A 540 15.08 23.31 12.60
N GLN A 541 14.42 24.38 12.16
CA GLN A 541 13.23 24.93 12.82
C GLN A 541 11.98 24.54 12.04
N LEU A 542 11.12 23.76 12.69
CA LEU A 542 9.89 23.21 12.12
C LEU A 542 8.67 23.79 12.84
N ARG A 543 7.51 23.77 12.16
CA ARG A 543 6.24 24.05 12.84
C ARG A 543 5.89 22.84 13.72
N PRO A 544 5.44 23.06 14.97
CA PRO A 544 5.01 21.96 15.85
C PRO A 544 3.80 21.25 15.25
N LYS A 545 3.74 19.91 15.38
CA LYS A 545 2.56 19.12 15.00
C LYS A 545 1.46 19.24 16.05
N VAL A 546 0.24 18.82 15.70
CA VAL A 546 -0.89 18.82 16.64
C VAL A 546 -0.55 17.97 17.87
N GLY A 547 -0.57 18.58 19.05
CA GLY A 547 -0.22 17.94 20.32
C GLY A 547 1.26 18.08 20.74
N GLU A 548 2.13 18.61 19.88
CA GLU A 548 3.53 18.86 20.23
C GLU A 548 3.71 20.22 20.95
N ILE A 549 4.66 20.26 21.89
CA ILE A 549 5.04 21.49 22.59
C ILE A 549 6.21 22.15 21.83
N PRO A 550 6.11 23.45 21.49
CA PRO A 550 7.19 24.17 20.82
C PRO A 550 8.40 24.38 21.74
N ASP A 551 9.60 24.30 21.18
CA ASP A 551 10.86 24.49 21.91
C ASP A 551 11.29 25.96 21.95
N THR A 552 10.82 26.76 20.99
CA THR A 552 11.11 28.20 20.90
C THR A 552 9.91 29.06 21.28
N ILE A 553 10.21 30.29 21.68
CA ILE A 553 9.22 31.30 22.01
C ILE A 553 8.61 31.86 20.72
N GLY A 554 7.29 31.95 20.64
CA GLY A 554 6.59 32.54 19.50
C GLY A 554 6.85 34.04 19.34
N ASN A 555 6.78 34.54 18.11
CA ASN A 555 6.81 35.98 17.83
C ASN A 555 5.41 36.63 17.75
N CYS A 556 4.35 35.80 17.80
CA CYS A 556 2.96 36.23 17.79
C CYS A 556 2.03 35.16 18.42
N HIS A 557 1.47 35.45 19.61
CA HIS A 557 0.48 34.58 20.29
C HIS A 557 -0.80 34.36 19.47
N ARG A 558 -1.14 35.32 18.59
CA ARG A 558 -2.35 35.28 17.75
C ARG A 558 -2.14 34.61 16.39
N SER A 559 -1.03 33.91 16.18
CA SER A 559 -0.74 33.26 14.89
C SER A 559 -1.86 32.31 14.44
N TYR A 560 -2.50 31.62 15.38
CA TYR A 560 -3.64 30.73 15.11
C TYR A 560 -4.86 31.44 14.50
N LEU A 561 -5.07 32.74 14.77
CA LEU A 561 -6.17 33.50 14.16
C LEU A 561 -5.88 33.82 12.69
N PHE A 562 -4.62 34.06 12.33
CA PHE A 562 -4.21 34.24 10.93
C PHE A 562 -4.23 32.93 10.15
N GLU A 563 -3.95 31.81 10.81
CA GLU A 563 -4.16 30.48 10.23
C GLU A 563 -5.65 30.23 10.00
N GLY A 564 -6.50 30.43 11.02
CA GLY A 564 -7.94 30.35 10.87
C GLY A 564 -8.51 31.27 9.79
N PHE A 565 -7.97 32.48 9.64
CA PHE A 565 -8.37 33.41 8.58
C PHE A 565 -8.16 32.84 7.17
N ARG A 566 -7.00 32.20 6.93
CA ARG A 566 -6.71 31.51 5.67
C ARG A 566 -7.59 30.29 5.48
N ASP A 567 -7.77 29.48 6.53
CA ASP A 567 -8.58 28.26 6.49
C ASP A 567 -10.06 28.56 6.20
N LYS A 568 -10.55 29.76 6.56
CA LYS A 568 -11.91 30.23 6.29
C LYS A 568 -12.06 30.94 4.93
N ASN A 569 -11.01 30.99 4.11
CA ASN A 569 -11.00 31.59 2.78
C ASN A 569 -11.41 33.08 2.74
N PHE A 570 -11.05 33.87 3.75
CA PHE A 570 -11.30 35.32 3.74
C PHE A 570 -10.28 36.12 2.90
N VAL A 571 -9.70 35.48 1.88
CA VAL A 571 -8.52 35.98 1.13
C VAL A 571 -8.79 37.31 0.42
N SER A 572 -10.05 37.59 0.07
CA SER A 572 -10.45 38.86 -0.56
C SER A 572 -10.38 40.09 0.36
N LEU A 573 -10.13 39.92 1.66
CA LEU A 573 -10.22 41.01 2.64
C LEU A 573 -8.85 41.62 3.04
N ASP A 574 -7.75 41.18 2.43
CA ASP A 574 -6.37 41.69 2.61
C ASP A 574 -5.93 41.98 4.08
N PHE A 575 -6.43 41.19 5.04
CA PHE A 575 -6.14 41.38 6.46
C PHE A 575 -4.87 40.68 6.95
N GLU A 576 -4.08 40.09 6.05
CA GLU A 576 -2.75 39.55 6.39
C GLU A 576 -1.75 40.68 6.68
N GLU A 577 -1.94 41.85 6.07
CA GLU A 577 -1.10 43.01 6.32
C GLU A 577 -1.38 43.60 7.70
N SER A 578 -0.32 43.71 8.52
CA SER A 578 -0.45 44.05 9.95
C SER A 578 -0.91 45.49 10.21
N SER A 579 -0.88 46.35 9.19
CA SER A 579 -1.30 47.75 9.24
C SER A 579 -2.83 47.87 9.26
N VAL A 580 -3.52 47.00 8.52
CA VAL A 580 -4.98 47.03 8.33
C VAL A 580 -5.70 45.87 9.04
N SER A 581 -4.97 44.85 9.50
CA SER A 581 -5.53 43.66 10.16
C SER A 581 -6.31 43.96 11.46
N PRO A 582 -7.62 43.64 11.54
CA PRO A 582 -8.42 43.72 12.79
C PRO A 582 -7.83 42.87 13.91
N ILE A 583 -7.24 41.71 13.57
CA ILE A 583 -6.56 40.80 14.51
C ILE A 583 -5.38 41.50 15.20
N CYS A 584 -4.63 42.33 14.46
CA CYS A 584 -3.54 43.12 15.03
C CYS A 584 -4.06 44.32 15.84
N ASN A 585 -5.13 44.97 15.38
CA ASN A 585 -5.70 46.16 16.02
C ASN A 585 -6.33 45.85 17.38
N GLY A 586 -7.07 44.75 17.51
CA GLY A 586 -7.56 44.30 18.81
C GLY A 586 -6.50 43.64 19.69
N CYS A 587 -5.20 43.71 19.36
CA CYS A 587 -4.16 43.03 20.14
C CYS A 587 -3.72 43.90 21.33
N PRO A 588 -3.78 43.39 22.58
CA PRO A 588 -3.29 44.14 23.75
C PRO A 588 -1.79 44.51 23.67
N LEU A 589 -1.03 43.78 22.83
CA LEU A 589 0.41 43.97 22.63
C LEU A 589 0.72 44.68 21.32
N GLN A 590 -0.26 45.28 20.62
CA GLN A 590 -0.07 45.90 19.29
C GLN A 590 1.06 46.94 19.29
N ASN A 591 1.09 47.84 20.28
CA ASN A 591 2.12 48.88 20.41
C ASN A 591 3.50 48.27 20.70
N GLN A 592 3.59 47.30 21.63
CA GLN A 592 4.85 46.62 21.92
C GLN A 592 5.37 45.87 20.69
N CYS A 593 4.50 45.17 19.97
CA CYS A 593 4.81 44.44 18.74
C CYS A 593 5.35 45.35 17.63
N ARG A 594 4.97 46.64 17.61
CA ARG A 594 5.41 47.64 16.62
C ARG A 594 6.83 48.13 16.86
N PHE A 595 7.29 48.16 18.11
CA PHE A 595 8.54 48.84 18.51
C PHE A 595 9.55 47.92 19.21
N ALA A 596 9.14 46.74 19.66
CA ALA A 596 9.98 45.78 20.38
C ALA A 596 9.55 44.33 20.07
N HIS A 597 10.32 43.36 20.56
CA HIS A 597 9.99 41.94 20.48
C HIS A 597 10.20 41.25 21.85
N GLY A 598 9.50 40.14 22.06
CA GLY A 598 9.52 39.38 23.31
C GLY A 598 8.59 38.17 23.24
N ALA A 599 8.19 37.63 24.39
CA ALA A 599 7.44 36.37 24.42
C ALA A 599 6.02 36.49 23.81
N GLY A 600 5.88 36.00 22.58
CA GLY A 600 4.67 35.98 21.76
C GLY A 600 4.20 37.35 21.25
N PHE A 601 5.13 38.31 21.13
CA PHE A 601 4.93 39.55 20.38
C PHE A 601 6.23 40.00 19.72
N GLY A 602 6.14 40.84 18.68
CA GLY A 602 7.31 41.41 18.01
C GLY A 602 7.40 41.15 16.52
N PHE A 603 6.50 40.34 15.95
CA PHE A 603 6.43 40.09 14.52
C PHE A 603 6.48 41.38 13.67
N ARG A 604 5.72 42.44 14.02
CA ARG A 604 5.68 43.69 13.23
C ARG A 604 7.03 44.41 13.25
N TYR A 605 7.68 44.47 14.41
CA TYR A 605 9.02 45.03 14.58
C TYR A 605 10.04 44.23 13.76
N LEU A 606 10.08 42.91 13.93
CA LEU A 606 11.03 42.03 13.25
C LEU A 606 10.86 42.07 11.72
N LYS A 607 9.63 41.98 11.21
CA LYS A 607 9.34 42.05 9.76
C LYS A 607 9.74 43.40 9.18
N ARG A 608 9.42 44.51 9.86
CA ARG A 608 9.84 45.86 9.41
C ARG A 608 11.36 45.99 9.43
N SER A 609 12.00 45.55 10.51
CA SER A 609 13.46 45.61 10.65
C SER A 609 14.16 44.87 9.53
N ALA A 610 13.69 43.66 9.18
CA ALA A 610 14.22 42.88 8.07
C ALA A 610 14.08 43.63 6.74
N ILE A 611 12.89 44.15 6.43
CA ILE A 611 12.61 44.87 5.16
C ILE A 611 13.40 46.18 5.06
N GLN A 612 13.53 46.95 6.13
CA GLN A 612 14.18 48.27 6.07
C GLN A 612 15.72 48.16 6.07
N ASN A 613 16.29 47.27 6.88
CA ASN A 613 17.73 47.28 7.14
C ASN A 613 18.56 46.40 6.18
N TYR A 614 17.93 45.46 5.46
CA TYR A 614 18.65 44.50 4.62
C TYR A 614 18.16 44.55 3.17
N SER A 615 19.10 44.42 2.22
CA SER A 615 18.82 44.39 0.78
C SER A 615 18.56 42.97 0.28
N GLU A 616 19.30 41.99 0.79
CA GLU A 616 19.18 40.57 0.45
C GLU A 616 18.28 39.86 1.47
N ILE A 617 17.11 39.42 1.03
CA ILE A 617 16.06 38.84 1.89
C ILE A 617 15.66 37.47 1.37
N ARG A 618 15.51 36.47 2.24
CA ARG A 618 14.91 35.16 1.89
C ARG A 618 13.53 35.03 2.52
N ALA A 619 12.55 34.53 1.77
CA ALA A 619 11.15 34.47 2.22
C ALA A 619 10.34 33.40 1.49
N HIS A 620 9.19 33.02 2.07
CA HIS A 620 8.15 32.30 1.34
C HIS A 620 7.30 33.29 0.51
N PRO A 621 6.85 32.93 -0.72
CA PRO A 621 5.99 33.81 -1.54
C PRO A 621 4.74 34.28 -0.81
N ASP A 622 4.01 33.35 -0.18
CA ASP A 622 2.81 33.67 0.60
C ASP A 622 3.04 34.66 1.75
N SER A 623 4.26 34.77 2.28
CA SER A 623 4.56 35.70 3.38
C SER A 623 5.14 37.04 2.91
N THR A 624 5.47 37.14 1.61
CA THR A 624 6.08 38.30 0.99
C THR A 624 5.00 39.27 0.51
N PRO A 625 5.03 40.56 0.91
CA PRO A 625 4.16 41.58 0.34
C PRO A 625 4.40 41.74 -1.18
N VAL A 626 3.32 41.99 -1.94
CA VAL A 626 3.42 42.29 -3.38
C VAL A 626 4.26 43.54 -3.61
N THR A 627 3.98 44.59 -2.85
CA THR A 627 4.71 45.85 -2.86
C THR A 627 5.46 46.03 -1.53
N LEU A 628 6.76 46.24 -1.60
CA LEU A 628 7.58 46.58 -0.44
C LEU A 628 7.82 48.08 -0.42
N THR A 629 7.55 48.73 0.70
CA THR A 629 7.72 50.18 0.85
C THR A 629 8.74 50.54 1.92
N ASN A 630 9.42 51.66 1.71
CA ASN A 630 10.30 52.26 2.72
C ASN A 630 9.49 52.94 3.85
N ALA A 631 10.17 53.47 4.85
CA ALA A 631 9.53 54.18 5.97
C ALA A 631 8.67 55.40 5.53
N ALA A 632 8.94 55.97 4.36
CA ALA A 632 8.17 57.08 3.77
C ALA A 632 7.01 56.62 2.86
N GLY A 633 6.77 55.31 2.74
CA GLY A 633 5.72 54.74 1.89
C GLY A 633 6.07 54.66 0.40
N ILE A 634 7.33 54.93 0.02
CA ILE A 634 7.79 54.84 -1.37
C ILE A 634 8.13 53.38 -1.67
N PRO A 635 7.63 52.78 -2.77
CA PRO A 635 7.97 51.42 -3.17
C PRO A 635 9.47 51.24 -3.45
N PHE A 636 10.05 50.16 -2.94
CA PHE A 636 11.40 49.74 -3.29
C PHE A 636 11.44 49.13 -4.70
N THR A 637 12.59 49.26 -5.36
CA THR A 637 12.94 48.47 -6.55
C THR A 637 13.31 47.04 -6.12
N VAL A 638 12.65 46.04 -6.71
CA VAL A 638 12.74 44.63 -6.29
C VAL A 638 13.14 43.73 -7.45
N GLY A 639 14.08 42.83 -7.21
CA GLY A 639 14.37 41.65 -8.04
C GLY A 639 14.07 40.37 -7.27
N ARG A 640 13.63 39.32 -7.96
CA ARG A 640 13.24 38.05 -7.31
C ARG A 640 13.97 36.85 -7.90
N ILE A 641 14.32 35.92 -7.01
CA ILE A 641 14.86 34.61 -7.35
C ILE A 641 13.88 33.58 -6.82
N TRP A 642 13.46 32.61 -7.62
CA TRP A 642 12.46 31.62 -7.27
C TRP A 642 13.09 30.23 -7.27
N GLU A 643 13.28 29.63 -6.10
CA GLU A 643 13.80 28.27 -5.96
C GLU A 643 12.70 27.24 -6.25
N GLU A 644 13.02 26.23 -7.09
CA GLU A 644 12.08 25.20 -7.53
C GLU A 644 10.74 25.81 -8.03
N ALA A 645 10.85 26.82 -8.89
CA ALA A 645 9.73 27.67 -9.33
C ALA A 645 8.48 26.89 -9.79
N GLY A 646 8.65 25.76 -10.47
CA GLY A 646 7.54 24.91 -10.91
C GLY A 646 6.73 24.31 -9.77
N THR A 647 7.33 24.12 -8.60
CA THR A 647 6.63 23.61 -7.41
C THR A 647 6.26 24.73 -6.44
N LEU A 648 7.08 25.77 -6.36
CA LEU A 648 6.86 26.92 -5.49
C LEU A 648 5.69 27.79 -5.95
N ILE A 649 5.51 27.96 -7.27
CA ILE A 649 4.41 28.76 -7.83
C ILE A 649 3.13 27.92 -7.86
N GLN A 650 2.15 28.31 -7.04
CA GLN A 650 0.84 27.69 -6.91
C GLN A 650 -0.25 28.63 -7.47
N PRO A 651 -0.52 28.58 -8.79
CA PRO A 651 -1.40 29.53 -9.45
C PRO A 651 -2.90 29.22 -9.26
N VAL A 652 -3.24 28.16 -8.54
CA VAL A 652 -4.61 27.72 -8.30
C VAL A 652 -4.80 27.50 -6.79
N GLN A 653 -5.89 28.03 -6.26
CA GLN A 653 -6.32 27.81 -4.88
C GLN A 653 -7.49 26.82 -4.85
N GLU A 654 -7.55 25.99 -3.82
CA GLU A 654 -8.64 25.03 -3.56
C GLU A 654 -9.43 25.45 -2.31
N ILE A 655 -10.76 25.39 -2.40
CA ILE A 655 -11.68 25.62 -1.29
C ILE A 655 -12.55 24.38 -1.13
N GLN A 656 -12.60 23.81 0.08
CA GLN A 656 -13.38 22.61 0.37
C GLN A 656 -14.59 22.93 1.25
N VAL A 657 -15.78 22.80 0.68
CA VAL A 657 -17.06 23.12 1.31
C VAL A 657 -17.68 21.86 1.90
N LYS A 658 -18.13 21.93 3.15
CA LYS A 658 -18.89 20.88 3.84
C LYS A 658 -20.33 21.30 4.08
N LEU A 659 -21.19 20.33 4.42
CA LEU A 659 -22.62 20.56 4.68
C LEU A 659 -22.87 21.66 5.74
N LYS A 660 -22.09 21.69 6.84
CA LYS A 660 -22.22 22.72 7.88
C LYS A 660 -21.98 24.14 7.34
N ASP A 661 -20.96 24.30 6.50
CA ASP A 661 -20.61 25.60 5.91
C ASP A 661 -21.72 26.07 4.96
N PHE A 662 -22.26 25.15 4.17
CA PHE A 662 -23.40 25.39 3.29
C PHE A 662 -24.65 25.83 4.07
N ASP A 663 -25.09 25.04 5.07
CA ASP A 663 -26.31 25.33 5.83
C ASP A 663 -26.23 26.70 6.53
N THR A 664 -25.06 27.05 7.06
CA THR A 664 -24.83 28.35 7.71
C THR A 664 -24.90 29.51 6.71
N THR A 665 -24.26 29.37 5.56
CA THR A 665 -24.24 30.39 4.50
C THR A 665 -25.64 30.63 3.93
N VAL A 666 -26.38 29.55 3.64
CA VAL A 666 -27.75 29.62 3.12
C VAL A 666 -28.70 30.24 4.14
N GLY A 667 -28.53 29.92 5.44
CA GLY A 667 -29.30 30.53 6.52
C GLY A 667 -29.10 32.06 6.60
N GLN A 668 -27.87 32.55 6.46
CA GLN A 668 -27.59 33.99 6.42
C GLN A 668 -28.25 34.66 5.21
N LEU A 669 -28.12 34.06 4.03
CA LEU A 669 -28.67 34.61 2.79
C LEU A 669 -30.20 34.70 2.77
N ALA A 670 -30.89 33.72 3.38
CA ALA A 670 -32.35 33.72 3.46
C ALA A 670 -32.92 34.98 4.14
N THR A 671 -32.12 35.64 4.98
CA THR A 671 -32.51 36.85 5.71
C THR A 671 -32.06 38.15 5.04
N GLY A 672 -31.01 38.13 4.21
CA GLY A 672 -30.38 39.33 3.65
C GLY A 672 -30.65 39.60 2.17
N LEU A 673 -31.11 38.60 1.40
CA LEU A 673 -31.24 38.70 -0.05
C LEU A 673 -32.66 39.12 -0.49
N PRO A 674 -32.82 39.96 -1.54
CA PRO A 674 -34.12 40.23 -2.14
C PRO A 674 -34.78 38.94 -2.65
N PRO A 675 -36.13 38.79 -2.54
CA PRO A 675 -36.84 37.56 -2.94
C PRO A 675 -36.59 37.13 -4.39
N GLU A 676 -36.40 38.09 -5.30
CA GLU A 676 -36.12 37.83 -6.71
C GLU A 676 -34.74 37.19 -6.95
N GLN A 677 -33.73 37.58 -6.18
CA GLN A 677 -32.39 37.02 -6.28
C GLN A 677 -32.31 35.65 -5.55
N TRP A 678 -33.09 35.49 -4.47
CA TRP A 678 -33.17 34.23 -3.72
C TRP A 678 -33.79 33.09 -4.54
N SER A 679 -34.89 33.37 -5.25
CA SER A 679 -35.56 32.37 -6.10
C SER A 679 -34.66 31.84 -7.22
N LYS A 680 -33.71 32.66 -7.72
CA LYS A 680 -32.72 32.27 -8.73
C LYS A 680 -31.65 31.29 -8.16
N LEU A 681 -31.32 31.39 -6.87
CA LEU A 681 -30.32 30.54 -6.22
C LEU A 681 -30.90 29.25 -5.62
N GLN A 682 -32.21 29.23 -5.35
CA GLN A 682 -32.86 28.09 -4.70
C GLN A 682 -32.66 26.74 -5.44
N PRO A 683 -32.74 26.65 -6.78
CA PRO A 683 -32.52 25.39 -7.49
C PRO A 683 -31.10 24.84 -7.27
N VAL A 684 -30.07 25.69 -7.39
CA VAL A 684 -28.68 25.25 -7.21
C VAL A 684 -28.40 24.87 -5.76
N PHE A 685 -28.97 25.58 -4.79
CA PHE A 685 -28.83 25.23 -3.37
C PHE A 685 -29.44 23.88 -3.03
N GLN A 686 -30.56 23.49 -3.63
CA GLN A 686 -31.11 22.15 -3.45
C GLN A 686 -30.16 21.07 -3.95
N ILE A 687 -29.59 21.24 -5.14
CA ILE A 687 -28.62 20.31 -5.73
C ILE A 687 -27.35 20.21 -4.86
N LEU A 688 -26.78 21.36 -4.46
CA LEU A 688 -25.59 21.40 -3.60
C LEU A 688 -25.83 20.72 -2.26
N ARG A 689 -27.00 20.95 -1.65
CA ARG A 689 -27.37 20.29 -0.40
C ARG A 689 -27.43 18.77 -0.56
N SER A 690 -28.05 18.27 -1.63
CA SER A 690 -28.14 16.82 -1.90
C SER A 690 -26.78 16.18 -2.20
N LEU A 691 -25.87 16.90 -2.88
CA LEU A 691 -24.50 16.45 -3.11
C LEU A 691 -23.69 16.42 -1.80
N LEU A 692 -23.82 17.44 -0.95
CA LEU A 692 -23.13 17.54 0.35
C LEU A 692 -23.69 16.55 1.39
N ALA A 693 -25.00 16.29 1.36
CA ALA A 693 -25.67 15.30 2.21
C ALA A 693 -25.46 13.85 1.74
N GLN A 694 -24.88 13.65 0.54
CA GLN A 694 -24.67 12.35 -0.10
C GLN A 694 -25.98 11.61 -0.46
N ASP A 695 -27.06 12.37 -0.71
CA ASP A 695 -28.29 11.84 -1.31
C ASP A 695 -28.02 11.43 -2.78
N ILE A 696 -27.14 12.17 -3.46
CA ILE A 696 -26.63 11.88 -4.78
C ILE A 696 -25.21 11.32 -4.61
N GLN A 697 -25.02 10.04 -4.90
CA GLN A 697 -23.74 9.37 -4.71
C GLN A 697 -23.03 9.17 -6.05
N PRO A 698 -21.70 9.35 -6.10
CA PRO A 698 -20.93 9.10 -7.31
C PRO A 698 -20.74 7.60 -7.54
N ASP A 699 -20.85 7.17 -8.80
CA ASP A 699 -20.57 5.77 -9.21
C ASP A 699 -19.08 5.43 -9.12
N SER A 700 -18.23 6.46 -9.14
CA SER A 700 -16.77 6.34 -9.11
C SER A 700 -16.20 6.66 -7.72
N ARG A 701 -15.17 5.91 -7.32
CA ARG A 701 -14.40 6.17 -6.08
C ARG A 701 -13.74 7.56 -6.04
N TYR A 702 -13.60 8.20 -7.20
CA TYR A 702 -12.97 9.51 -7.36
C TYR A 702 -13.94 10.68 -7.18
N GLY A 703 -15.25 10.42 -7.09
CA GLY A 703 -16.28 11.47 -7.00
C GLY A 703 -16.77 11.94 -8.38
N PHE A 704 -17.49 13.05 -8.38
CA PHE A 704 -17.89 13.80 -9.56
C PHE A 704 -16.78 14.78 -9.94
N ASP A 705 -16.30 14.69 -11.18
CA ASP A 705 -15.42 15.69 -11.79
C ASP A 705 -16.23 16.91 -12.27
N ASP A 706 -15.56 17.92 -12.84
CA ASP A 706 -16.22 19.17 -13.26
C ASP A 706 -17.28 18.96 -14.34
N ALA A 707 -17.04 18.05 -15.29
CA ALA A 707 -18.00 17.74 -16.33
C ALA A 707 -19.28 17.11 -15.75
N ALA A 708 -19.12 16.08 -14.90
CA ALA A 708 -20.24 15.41 -14.26
C ALA A 708 -20.95 16.32 -13.25
N PHE A 709 -20.20 17.12 -12.48
CA PHE A 709 -20.76 18.07 -11.52
C PHE A 709 -21.63 19.12 -12.21
N ARG A 710 -21.16 19.68 -13.32
CA ARG A 710 -21.90 20.69 -14.10
C ARG A 710 -23.16 20.15 -14.77
N THR A 711 -23.24 18.84 -15.05
CA THR A 711 -24.49 18.23 -15.55
C THR A 711 -25.65 18.36 -14.56
N PHE A 712 -25.37 18.45 -13.26
CA PHE A 712 -26.40 18.68 -12.25
C PHE A 712 -26.77 20.14 -12.07
N LEU A 713 -25.90 21.08 -12.45
CA LEU A 713 -26.13 22.51 -12.23
C LEU A 713 -27.06 23.09 -13.31
N PRO A 714 -27.99 24.00 -12.95
CA PRO A 714 -28.74 24.76 -13.95
C PRO A 714 -27.82 25.76 -14.68
N GLU A 715 -28.31 26.35 -15.77
CA GLU A 715 -27.60 27.46 -16.43
C GLU A 715 -27.43 28.64 -15.47
N PHE A 716 -26.28 29.32 -15.58
CA PHE A 716 -25.97 30.46 -14.72
C PHE A 716 -26.91 31.65 -15.04
N PRO A 717 -27.62 32.23 -14.05
CA PRO A 717 -28.52 33.36 -14.31
C PRO A 717 -27.73 34.62 -14.69
N GLN A 718 -28.01 35.22 -15.85
CA GLN A 718 -27.27 36.40 -16.35
C GLN A 718 -27.47 37.66 -15.48
N ASP A 719 -28.64 37.82 -14.87
CA ASP A 719 -29.02 38.99 -14.04
C ASP A 719 -28.75 38.78 -12.53
N LEU A 720 -27.87 37.84 -12.17
CA LEU A 720 -27.50 37.59 -10.78
C LEU A 720 -26.54 38.66 -10.28
N ASP A 721 -26.90 39.37 -9.20
CA ASP A 721 -26.03 40.39 -8.61
C ASP A 721 -24.99 39.75 -7.68
N VAL A 722 -23.92 39.23 -8.27
CA VAL A 722 -22.82 38.55 -7.57
C VAL A 722 -22.14 39.48 -6.55
N GLU A 723 -22.04 40.77 -6.85
CA GLU A 723 -21.38 41.74 -5.97
C GLU A 723 -22.24 42.02 -4.74
N ARG A 724 -23.57 42.13 -4.90
CA ARG A 724 -24.46 42.23 -3.75
C ARG A 724 -24.45 40.98 -2.88
N ILE A 725 -24.41 39.79 -3.49
CA ILE A 725 -24.27 38.52 -2.74
C ILE A 725 -22.95 38.52 -1.95
N ARG A 726 -21.85 38.96 -2.57
CA ARG A 726 -20.53 39.08 -1.92
C ARG A 726 -20.62 39.92 -0.65
N GLN A 727 -21.22 41.11 -0.72
CA GLN A 727 -21.37 42.03 0.42
C GLN A 727 -22.21 41.45 1.58
N ILE A 728 -23.20 40.59 1.29
CA ILE A 728 -24.07 40.00 2.31
C ILE A 728 -23.36 38.85 3.05
N VAL A 729 -22.61 38.02 2.31
CA VAL A 729 -21.93 36.84 2.86
C VAL A 729 -20.60 37.22 3.52
N GLU A 730 -20.05 38.40 3.20
CA GLU A 730 -18.84 38.91 3.81
C GLU A 730 -19.04 39.12 5.31
N PRO A 731 -18.26 38.44 6.17
CA PRO A 731 -18.43 38.56 7.61
C PRO A 731 -17.93 39.92 8.10
N ASN A 732 -18.70 40.58 8.97
CA ASN A 732 -18.20 41.73 9.70
C ASN A 732 -17.18 41.27 10.77
N LEU A 733 -15.92 41.65 10.61
CA LEU A 733 -14.81 41.30 11.50
C LEU A 733 -14.41 42.43 12.48
N GLU A 734 -15.15 43.53 12.54
CA GLU A 734 -14.87 44.68 13.43
C GLU A 734 -14.82 44.28 14.91
N PHE A 735 -15.60 43.29 15.32
CA PHE A 735 -15.61 42.75 16.69
C PHE A 735 -14.24 42.18 17.14
N LEU A 736 -13.33 41.88 16.21
CA LEU A 736 -11.96 41.49 16.54
C LEU A 736 -11.10 42.67 17.01
N ALA A 737 -11.45 43.89 16.62
CA ALA A 737 -10.79 45.13 16.99
C ALA A 737 -11.48 45.82 18.18
N ASP A 738 -12.82 45.82 18.20
CA ASP A 738 -13.66 46.50 19.18
C ASP A 738 -13.86 45.65 20.44
N LEU A 739 -12.84 45.64 21.30
CA LEU A 739 -12.85 44.86 22.54
C LEU A 739 -13.43 45.63 23.72
N ASP A 740 -14.14 44.92 24.59
CA ASP A 740 -14.64 45.48 25.85
C ASP A 740 -13.47 45.98 26.71
N SER A 741 -13.58 47.22 27.18
CA SER A 741 -12.57 47.85 28.03
C SER A 741 -13.19 48.69 29.13
N LEU A 742 -12.45 48.89 30.22
CA LEU A 742 -12.82 49.83 31.27
C LEU A 742 -12.05 51.13 31.06
N ASP A 743 -12.76 52.25 30.92
CA ASP A 743 -12.12 53.56 30.91
C ASP A 743 -11.68 53.93 32.33
N ILE A 744 -10.39 53.75 32.58
CA ILE A 744 -9.70 54.16 33.81
C ILE A 744 -8.89 55.44 33.61
N GLN A 745 -8.94 56.06 32.42
CA GLN A 745 -8.19 57.28 32.09
C GLN A 745 -8.96 58.54 32.53
N ALA A 746 -10.29 58.49 32.51
CA ALA A 746 -11.16 59.60 32.89
C ALA A 746 -11.07 59.97 34.39
N ASP A 747 -10.64 59.04 35.26
CA ASP A 747 -10.57 59.25 36.71
C ASP A 747 -9.13 59.11 37.24
N GLN A 748 -8.65 60.16 37.93
CA GLN A 748 -7.27 60.27 38.39
C GLN A 748 -6.93 59.30 39.54
N GLN A 749 -7.92 58.86 40.32
CA GLN A 749 -7.75 57.84 41.37
C GLN A 749 -7.73 56.43 40.76
N LEU A 750 -8.63 56.13 39.82
CA LEU A 750 -8.65 54.85 39.11
C LEU A 750 -7.38 54.62 38.29
N LYS A 751 -6.86 55.68 37.65
CA LYS A 751 -5.59 55.65 36.89
C LYS A 751 -4.38 55.23 37.74
N LYS A 752 -4.36 55.61 39.02
CA LYS A 752 -3.27 55.27 39.97
C LYS A 752 -3.47 53.89 40.62
N SER A 753 -4.71 53.41 40.71
CA SER A 753 -5.04 52.11 41.30
C SER A 753 -4.40 50.95 40.54
N ALA A 754 -3.65 50.09 41.24
CA ALA A 754 -3.10 48.86 40.66
C ALA A 754 -4.21 47.84 40.33
N ALA A 755 -5.26 47.77 41.16
CA ALA A 755 -6.39 46.87 40.97
C ALA A 755 -7.23 47.26 39.75
N ALA A 756 -7.53 48.55 39.56
CA ALA A 756 -8.28 49.03 38.39
C ALA A 756 -7.51 48.79 37.09
N ARG A 757 -6.19 49.04 37.08
CA ARG A 757 -5.32 48.72 35.93
C ARG A 757 -5.28 47.22 35.63
N PHE A 758 -5.23 46.37 36.65
CA PHE A 758 -5.28 44.92 36.47
C PHE A 758 -6.63 44.46 35.91
N ALA A 759 -7.74 44.96 36.46
CA ALA A 759 -9.09 44.64 36.01
C ALA A 759 -9.33 45.06 34.55
N ALA A 760 -8.97 46.30 34.18
CA ALA A 760 -9.07 46.79 32.81
C ALA A 760 -8.25 45.92 31.83
N LYS A 761 -7.01 45.56 32.20
CA LYS A 761 -6.15 44.69 31.39
C LYS A 761 -6.70 43.27 31.26
N LYS A 762 -7.33 42.74 32.31
CA LYS A 762 -7.93 41.40 32.30
C LYS A 762 -9.18 41.36 31.43
N LEU A 763 -10.07 42.37 31.53
CA LEU A 763 -11.28 42.45 30.72
C LEU A 763 -10.96 42.47 29.22
N VAL A 764 -10.03 43.33 28.78
CA VAL A 764 -9.60 43.40 27.38
C VAL A 764 -9.01 42.04 26.92
N LYS A 765 -8.28 41.35 27.80
CA LYS A 765 -7.72 40.02 27.48
C LYS A 765 -8.80 38.95 27.34
N ASP A 766 -9.83 38.99 28.18
CA ASP A 766 -10.93 38.02 28.15
C ASP A 766 -11.86 38.29 26.95
N SER A 767 -12.20 39.55 26.67
CA SER A 767 -12.95 39.97 25.47
C SER A 767 -12.21 39.58 24.19
N ALA A 768 -10.88 39.82 24.11
CA ALA A 768 -10.03 39.34 23.02
C ALA A 768 -10.08 37.82 22.78
N LYS A 769 -10.18 37.03 23.85
CA LYS A 769 -10.27 35.57 23.74
C LYS A 769 -11.64 35.14 23.25
N GLN A 770 -12.70 35.81 23.70
CA GLN A 770 -14.05 35.54 23.26
C GLN A 770 -14.21 35.86 21.77
N ALA A 771 -13.80 37.06 21.34
CA ALA A 771 -13.77 37.43 19.92
C ALA A 771 -12.94 36.45 19.07
N GLY A 772 -11.80 35.97 19.60
CA GLY A 772 -11.03 34.93 18.93
C GLY A 772 -11.75 33.58 18.78
N ARG A 773 -12.63 33.20 19.73
CA ARG A 773 -13.45 31.99 19.64
C ARG A 773 -14.58 32.18 18.64
N ASP A 774 -15.30 33.28 18.73
CA ASP A 774 -16.42 33.61 17.84
C ASP A 774 -15.95 33.66 16.38
N PHE A 775 -14.75 34.19 16.14
CA PHE A 775 -14.11 34.18 14.82
C PHE A 775 -13.87 32.77 14.26
N LEU A 776 -13.41 31.82 15.08
CA LEU A 776 -13.16 30.45 14.63
C LEU A 776 -14.45 29.68 14.32
N GLU A 777 -15.57 30.11 14.92
CA GLU A 777 -16.90 29.55 14.67
C GLU A 777 -17.56 30.06 13.38
N LEU A 778 -17.05 31.15 12.79
CA LEU A 778 -17.55 31.68 11.51
C LEU A 778 -17.51 30.61 10.40
N PRO A 779 -18.47 30.58 9.47
CA PRO A 779 -18.45 29.64 8.35
C PRO A 779 -17.32 29.93 7.37
N LEU A 780 -16.99 28.93 6.55
CA LEU A 780 -16.12 29.11 5.39
C LEU A 780 -16.71 30.14 4.41
N TYR A 781 -15.91 31.07 3.91
CA TYR A 781 -16.32 32.02 2.86
C TYR A 781 -16.14 31.40 1.47
N TRP A 782 -17.15 30.69 0.98
CA TRP A 782 -17.02 29.89 -0.25
C TRP A 782 -17.93 30.34 -1.40
N LEU A 783 -19.07 30.99 -1.11
CA LEU A 783 -20.11 31.20 -2.11
C LEU A 783 -19.67 32.10 -3.28
N PRO A 784 -18.96 33.23 -3.09
CA PRO A 784 -18.53 34.05 -4.22
C PRO A 784 -17.62 33.29 -5.19
N ASP A 785 -16.69 32.49 -4.67
CA ASP A 785 -15.81 31.65 -5.49
C ASP A 785 -16.59 30.55 -6.22
N PHE A 786 -17.61 29.97 -5.57
CA PHE A 786 -18.52 29.03 -6.22
C PHE A 786 -19.30 29.68 -7.37
N LEU A 787 -19.85 30.87 -7.17
CA LEU A 787 -20.64 31.57 -8.20
C LEU A 787 -19.79 31.88 -9.43
N LEU A 788 -18.54 32.32 -9.24
CA LEU A 788 -17.61 32.58 -10.35
C LEU A 788 -17.19 31.29 -11.05
N ALA A 789 -16.94 30.21 -10.31
CA ALA A 789 -16.67 28.90 -10.90
C ALA A 789 -17.88 28.34 -11.67
N TRP A 790 -19.10 28.54 -11.17
CA TRP A 790 -20.35 28.16 -11.84
C TRP A 790 -20.54 28.95 -13.14
N LYS A 791 -20.24 30.25 -13.14
CA LYS A 791 -20.22 31.11 -14.34
C LYS A 791 -19.26 30.61 -15.43
N GLY A 792 -18.26 29.81 -15.07
CA GLY A 792 -17.32 29.16 -15.98
C GLY A 792 -15.84 29.48 -15.70
N GLU A 793 -15.57 30.36 -14.75
CA GLU A 793 -14.21 30.74 -14.38
C GLU A 793 -13.73 29.84 -13.23
N GLY A 794 -13.44 28.57 -13.49
CA GLY A 794 -12.91 27.67 -12.45
C GLY A 794 -13.28 26.22 -12.66
N PHE A 795 -12.94 25.39 -11.68
CA PHE A 795 -13.22 23.96 -11.69
C PHE A 795 -13.98 23.57 -10.42
N LEU A 796 -15.03 22.77 -10.59
CA LEU A 796 -15.87 22.26 -9.50
C LEU A 796 -15.72 20.74 -9.42
N ALA A 797 -15.61 20.20 -8.20
CA ALA A 797 -15.60 18.76 -7.98
C ALA A 797 -16.43 18.42 -6.75
N CYS A 798 -16.97 17.20 -6.68
CA CYS A 798 -17.59 16.71 -5.46
C CYS A 798 -17.12 15.30 -5.14
N LYS A 799 -16.60 15.11 -3.93
CA LYS A 799 -16.11 13.82 -3.48
C LYS A 799 -16.63 13.52 -2.08
N TRP A 800 -17.48 12.50 -1.98
CA TRP A 800 -17.98 11.95 -0.70
C TRP A 800 -18.53 13.04 0.26
N GLY A 801 -19.41 13.92 -0.25
CA GLY A 801 -20.03 14.99 0.54
C GLY A 801 -19.16 16.23 0.77
N VAL A 802 -18.03 16.36 0.05
CA VAL A 802 -17.18 17.55 0.06
C VAL A 802 -17.15 18.15 -1.35
N VAL A 803 -17.61 19.39 -1.49
CA VAL A 803 -17.53 20.14 -2.74
C VAL A 803 -16.22 20.92 -2.76
N SER A 804 -15.38 20.68 -3.77
CA SER A 804 -14.10 21.35 -3.96
C SER A 804 -14.23 22.38 -5.09
N ILE A 805 -13.82 23.61 -4.81
CA ILE A 805 -13.85 24.74 -5.75
C ILE A 805 -12.41 25.16 -6.02
N TYR A 806 -12.01 25.17 -7.28
CA TYR A 806 -10.67 25.56 -7.70
C TYR A 806 -10.73 26.86 -8.50
N ARG A 807 -9.94 27.85 -8.09
CA ARG A 807 -9.92 29.21 -8.65
C ARG A 807 -8.49 29.70 -8.86
N PRO A 808 -8.24 30.61 -9.82
CA PRO A 808 -6.92 31.22 -10.00
C PRO A 808 -6.47 31.98 -8.75
N ASN A 809 -5.18 31.85 -8.40
CA ASN A 809 -4.52 32.61 -7.34
C ASN A 809 -3.55 33.62 -7.97
N THR A 810 -3.90 34.90 -7.95
CA THR A 810 -3.13 35.96 -8.63
C THR A 810 -1.87 36.37 -7.87
N LYS A 811 -1.75 36.05 -6.57
CA LYS A 811 -0.66 36.55 -5.71
C LYS A 811 0.74 36.28 -6.28
N TYR A 812 0.96 35.08 -6.81
CA TYR A 812 2.25 34.70 -7.41
C TYR A 812 2.55 35.46 -8.69
N GLN A 813 1.53 35.68 -9.51
CA GLN A 813 1.61 36.49 -10.72
C GLN A 813 1.89 37.95 -10.36
N ASP A 814 1.20 38.49 -9.36
CA ASP A 814 1.38 39.87 -8.89
C ASP A 814 2.79 40.10 -8.32
N LEU A 815 3.33 39.12 -7.57
CA LEU A 815 4.71 39.15 -7.08
C LEU A 815 5.74 39.13 -8.22
N ALA A 816 5.51 38.32 -9.25
CA ALA A 816 6.39 38.25 -10.41
C ALA A 816 6.32 39.54 -11.24
N ASN A 817 5.13 40.11 -11.43
CA ASN A 817 4.90 41.33 -12.18
C ASN A 817 5.40 42.59 -11.44
N SER A 818 5.42 42.59 -10.12
CA SER A 818 5.92 43.72 -9.32
C SER A 818 7.44 43.81 -9.28
N ALA A 819 8.16 42.76 -9.68
CA ALA A 819 9.62 42.72 -9.73
C ALA A 819 10.15 43.27 -11.07
N GLN A 820 11.30 43.95 -11.04
CA GLN A 820 12.00 44.39 -12.24
C GLN A 820 12.50 43.22 -13.08
N PHE A 821 12.90 42.13 -12.41
CA PHE A 821 13.25 40.87 -13.04
C PHE A 821 12.96 39.70 -12.10
N ASN A 822 12.79 38.52 -12.70
CA ASN A 822 12.64 37.24 -12.03
C ASN A 822 13.62 36.23 -12.61
N ILE A 823 14.36 35.55 -11.72
CA ILE A 823 15.18 34.38 -12.04
C ILE A 823 14.49 33.15 -11.45
N TYR A 824 14.04 32.24 -12.28
CA TYR A 824 13.41 30.98 -11.90
C TYR A 824 14.44 29.87 -11.93
N LEU A 825 14.76 29.29 -10.77
CA LEU A 825 15.72 28.21 -10.64
C LEU A 825 14.96 26.88 -10.62
N ASP A 826 14.84 26.23 -11.78
CA ASP A 826 14.12 24.96 -11.88
C ASP A 826 14.65 24.15 -13.06
N ALA A 827 15.23 22.99 -12.74
CA ALA A 827 15.84 22.10 -13.72
C ALA A 827 14.85 21.18 -14.47
N THR A 828 13.57 21.29 -14.14
CA THR A 828 12.53 20.35 -14.59
C THR A 828 11.32 21.02 -15.19
N THR A 829 11.13 22.31 -14.91
CA THR A 829 10.05 23.11 -15.50
C THR A 829 10.42 23.57 -16.89
N THR A 830 9.48 23.48 -17.84
CA THR A 830 9.67 24.03 -19.18
C THR A 830 9.24 25.50 -19.27
N PRO A 831 9.77 26.28 -20.23
CA PRO A 831 9.30 27.65 -20.48
C PRO A 831 7.79 27.74 -20.67
N GLU A 832 7.18 26.78 -21.38
CA GLU A 832 5.76 26.75 -21.67
C GLU A 832 4.93 26.52 -20.40
N GLN A 833 5.36 25.59 -19.54
CA GLN A 833 4.70 25.34 -18.24
C GLN A 833 4.77 26.57 -17.33
N LEU A 834 5.93 27.23 -17.27
CA LEU A 834 6.12 28.43 -16.46
C LEU A 834 5.26 29.60 -16.97
N LYS A 835 5.19 29.79 -18.29
CA LYS A 835 4.32 30.78 -18.93
C LYS A 835 2.85 30.57 -18.59
N VAL A 836 2.37 29.33 -18.66
CA VAL A 836 1.00 28.97 -18.27
C VAL A 836 0.75 29.27 -16.79
N LYS A 837 1.68 28.91 -15.90
CA LYS A 837 1.56 29.17 -14.45
C LYS A 837 1.51 30.66 -14.11
N LEU A 838 2.26 31.49 -14.83
CA LEU A 838 2.33 32.94 -14.59
C LEU A 838 1.33 33.74 -15.44
N ASN A 839 0.56 33.07 -16.31
CA ASN A 839 -0.24 33.70 -17.34
C ASN A 839 0.57 34.76 -18.13
N TYR A 840 1.76 34.36 -18.60
CA TYR A 840 2.74 35.20 -19.29
C TYR A 840 2.91 34.77 -20.76
N GLN A 841 2.73 35.71 -21.70
CA GLN A 841 2.69 35.39 -23.14
C GLN A 841 3.97 35.81 -23.89
N GLU A 842 4.78 36.70 -23.31
CA GLU A 842 5.98 37.21 -23.97
C GLU A 842 7.14 36.19 -24.00
N PRO A 843 8.17 36.41 -24.85
CA PRO A 843 9.42 35.66 -24.84
C PRO A 843 10.08 35.55 -23.47
N LEU A 844 10.46 34.32 -23.11
CA LEU A 844 11.22 34.01 -21.90
C LEU A 844 12.65 33.60 -22.28
N LEU A 845 13.63 34.00 -21.47
CA LEU A 845 15.02 33.60 -21.65
C LEU A 845 15.31 32.30 -20.90
N LEU A 846 15.75 31.28 -21.61
CA LEU A 846 16.22 30.03 -21.02
C LEU A 846 17.74 30.07 -20.90
N ILE A 847 18.27 29.78 -19.72
CA ILE A 847 19.71 29.60 -19.46
C ILE A 847 19.93 28.18 -18.96
N GLU A 848 20.91 27.49 -19.52
CA GLU A 848 21.29 26.12 -19.12
C GLU A 848 22.83 26.03 -19.02
N GLN A 849 23.34 25.47 -17.94
CA GLN A 849 24.74 25.09 -17.86
C GLN A 849 25.02 23.83 -18.67
N SER A 850 26.23 23.72 -19.25
CA SER A 850 26.65 22.51 -19.97
C SER A 850 26.44 21.23 -19.15
N ARG A 851 25.79 20.23 -19.76
CA ARG A 851 25.46 18.98 -19.08
C ARG A 851 26.73 18.22 -18.68
N PRO A 852 26.80 17.69 -17.44
CA PRO A 852 27.94 16.93 -16.99
C PRO A 852 27.91 15.49 -17.53
N ASP A 853 29.05 14.80 -17.44
CA ASP A 853 29.16 13.38 -17.80
C ASP A 853 28.59 12.49 -16.67
N TYR A 854 27.73 11.54 -17.06
CA TYR A 854 27.10 10.54 -16.17
C TYR A 854 27.58 9.12 -16.47
N SER A 855 28.74 8.95 -17.12
CA SER A 855 29.35 7.64 -17.40
C SER A 855 29.61 6.76 -16.17
N ASN A 856 29.65 7.36 -14.98
CA ASN A 856 29.83 6.69 -13.69
C ASN A 856 28.51 6.29 -12.99
N LEU A 857 27.35 6.61 -13.58
CA LEU A 857 26.02 6.32 -13.05
C LEU A 857 25.36 5.15 -13.79
N THR A 858 24.91 4.16 -13.02
CA THR A 858 24.04 3.08 -13.51
C THR A 858 22.63 3.28 -12.96
N VAL A 859 21.64 3.36 -13.85
CA VAL A 859 20.21 3.39 -13.50
C VAL A 859 19.62 2.02 -13.79
N VAL A 860 19.15 1.35 -12.74
CA VAL A 860 18.54 0.02 -12.82
C VAL A 860 17.03 0.17 -12.64
N ASN A 861 16.27 -0.15 -13.69
CA ASN A 861 14.83 -0.25 -13.64
C ASN A 861 14.42 -1.63 -13.09
N VAL A 862 13.92 -1.66 -11.87
CA VAL A 862 13.50 -2.90 -11.20
C VAL A 862 12.02 -3.15 -11.48
N THR A 863 11.75 -4.10 -12.38
CA THR A 863 10.40 -4.42 -12.88
C THR A 863 9.77 -5.61 -12.14
N GLY A 864 8.51 -5.93 -12.45
CA GLY A 864 7.77 -7.05 -11.85
C GLY A 864 7.00 -6.67 -10.58
N LEU A 865 7.04 -5.39 -10.19
CA LEU A 865 6.35 -4.85 -9.01
C LEU A 865 5.10 -4.02 -9.36
N GLY A 866 4.84 -3.77 -10.65
CA GLY A 866 3.76 -2.89 -11.09
C GLY A 866 4.07 -1.42 -10.82
N LYS A 867 3.02 -0.59 -10.76
CA LYS A 867 3.15 0.86 -10.50
C LYS A 867 3.56 1.22 -9.07
N LEU A 868 3.46 0.26 -8.13
CA LEU A 868 3.77 0.41 -6.71
C LEU A 868 3.10 1.63 -6.03
N SER A 869 1.77 1.69 -6.10
CA SER A 869 0.98 2.75 -5.46
C SER A 869 1.08 2.74 -3.92
N LYS A 870 0.60 3.81 -3.27
CA LYS A 870 0.50 3.96 -1.80
C LYS A 870 -0.29 2.84 -1.14
N ASN A 871 -1.34 2.36 -1.82
CA ASN A 871 -2.22 1.30 -1.33
C ASN A 871 -1.74 -0.04 -1.91
N ARG A 872 -1.03 -0.82 -1.10
CA ARG A 872 -0.43 -2.11 -1.49
C ARG A 872 -1.14 -3.26 -0.78
N SER A 873 -1.28 -4.40 -1.46
CA SER A 873 -1.74 -5.63 -0.83
C SER A 873 -0.64 -6.17 0.10
N ARG A 874 -1.00 -6.95 1.13
CA ARG A 874 -0.02 -7.55 2.06
C ARG A 874 1.08 -8.34 1.33
N SER A 875 0.72 -9.07 0.28
CA SER A 875 1.67 -9.82 -0.56
C SER A 875 2.66 -8.90 -1.30
N LEU A 876 2.20 -7.79 -1.87
CA LEU A 876 3.08 -6.84 -2.54
C LEU A 876 3.99 -6.11 -1.54
N THR A 877 3.49 -5.77 -0.35
CA THR A 877 4.29 -5.16 0.72
C THR A 877 5.41 -6.10 1.19
N ALA A 878 5.13 -7.40 1.37
CA ALA A 878 6.15 -8.39 1.72
C ALA A 878 7.25 -8.49 0.65
N ARG A 879 6.87 -8.51 -0.63
CA ARG A 879 7.81 -8.53 -1.77
C ARG A 879 8.72 -7.30 -1.80
N VAL A 880 8.14 -6.11 -1.60
CA VAL A 880 8.89 -4.84 -1.55
C VAL A 880 9.85 -4.83 -0.37
N ASN A 881 9.44 -5.31 0.80
CA ASN A 881 10.30 -5.38 1.98
C ASN A 881 11.48 -6.33 1.76
N ALA A 882 11.24 -7.50 1.13
CA ALA A 882 12.32 -8.40 0.76
C ALA A 882 13.33 -7.75 -0.20
N LEU A 883 12.85 -6.99 -1.19
CA LEU A 883 13.74 -6.23 -2.08
C LEU A 883 14.54 -5.16 -1.33
N LYS A 884 13.90 -4.39 -0.44
CA LYS A 884 14.56 -3.38 0.41
C LYS A 884 15.69 -4.01 1.23
N GLU A 885 15.44 -5.16 1.85
CA GLU A 885 16.46 -5.88 2.63
C GLU A 885 17.62 -6.39 1.77
N THR A 886 17.35 -6.86 0.56
CA THR A 886 18.40 -7.28 -0.38
C THR A 886 19.27 -6.10 -0.81
N LEU A 887 18.67 -4.98 -1.20
CA LEU A 887 19.42 -3.78 -1.60
C LEU A 887 20.26 -3.22 -0.44
N LEU A 888 19.77 -3.26 0.80
CA LEU A 888 20.52 -2.87 1.99
C LEU A 888 21.77 -3.74 2.23
N LYS A 889 21.75 -5.01 1.81
CA LYS A 889 22.91 -5.92 1.91
C LYS A 889 23.94 -5.68 0.80
N LEU A 890 23.50 -5.18 -0.36
CA LEU A 890 24.36 -4.93 -1.52
C LEU A 890 25.17 -3.64 -1.39
N HIS A 891 24.62 -2.64 -0.71
CA HIS A 891 25.19 -1.29 -0.63
C HIS A 891 25.65 -0.91 0.77
N LYS A 892 26.69 -0.09 0.86
CA LYS A 892 27.21 0.36 2.16
C LYS A 892 26.34 1.45 2.78
N ARG A 893 25.78 2.33 1.95
CA ARG A 893 24.95 3.49 2.32
C ARG A 893 23.83 3.68 1.29
N LEU A 894 22.78 2.89 1.45
CA LEU A 894 21.58 3.00 0.61
C LEU A 894 20.66 4.12 1.10
N GLY A 895 20.29 5.03 0.20
CA GLY A 895 19.14 5.92 0.38
C GLY A 895 17.85 5.26 -0.12
N ILE A 896 16.77 5.31 0.67
CA ILE A 896 15.46 4.78 0.25
C ILE A 896 14.45 5.92 0.16
N ILE A 897 13.81 6.06 -1.01
CA ILE A 897 12.70 6.99 -1.26
C ILE A 897 11.42 6.17 -1.47
N GLU A 898 10.37 6.51 -0.73
CA GLU A 898 9.11 5.78 -0.64
C GLU A 898 7.94 6.75 -0.45
N TRP A 899 6.71 6.27 -0.59
CA TRP A 899 5.53 7.05 -0.22
C TRP A 899 5.52 7.38 1.27
N LYS A 900 5.32 8.66 1.63
CA LYS A 900 5.22 9.13 3.02
C LYS A 900 4.24 8.34 3.92
N GLN A 901 3.16 7.78 3.34
CA GLN A 901 2.19 6.97 4.09
C GLN A 901 2.69 5.55 4.41
N VAL A 902 3.67 5.06 3.65
CA VAL A 902 4.23 3.70 3.73
C VAL A 902 5.62 3.71 4.37
N ALA A 903 6.37 4.80 4.19
CA ALA A 903 7.69 5.00 4.75
C ALA A 903 7.67 4.72 6.26
N GLN A 904 8.56 3.83 6.70
CA GLN A 904 8.70 3.44 8.09
C GLN A 904 9.93 4.11 8.70
N GLU A 905 9.79 4.60 9.92
CA GLU A 905 10.92 5.00 10.78
C GLU A 905 11.19 3.82 11.72
N ALA A 906 12.22 3.03 11.43
CA ALA A 906 12.73 1.98 12.31
C ALA A 906 14.12 2.39 12.83
N VAL A 907 14.53 1.84 13.98
CA VAL A 907 15.83 2.14 14.62
C VAL A 907 17.00 1.88 13.66
N ASP A 908 16.85 0.91 12.77
CA ASP A 908 17.90 0.44 11.86
C ASP A 908 17.72 0.92 10.40
N ARG A 909 16.61 1.61 10.08
CA ARG A 909 16.26 2.03 8.71
C ARG A 909 15.41 3.29 8.70
N ILE A 910 15.93 4.35 8.08
CA ILE A 910 15.19 5.60 7.82
C ILE A 910 14.79 5.64 6.35
N GLU A 911 13.49 5.60 6.09
CA GLU A 911 12.91 5.76 4.75
C GLU A 911 12.42 7.18 4.53
N TYR A 912 12.62 7.71 3.33
CA TYR A 912 12.35 9.11 3.00
C TYR A 912 11.17 9.26 2.04
N GLY A 913 10.47 10.40 2.10
CA GLY A 913 9.26 10.61 1.31
C GLY A 913 9.52 11.16 -0.11
N HIS A 914 8.86 10.60 -1.13
CA HIS A 914 8.70 11.28 -2.44
C HIS A 914 8.20 12.73 -2.27
N PHE A 915 8.60 13.64 -3.15
CA PHE A 915 8.25 15.07 -3.17
C PHE A 915 8.71 15.92 -1.96
N VAL A 916 9.19 15.30 -0.89
CA VAL A 916 9.65 16.01 0.32
C VAL A 916 11.16 15.85 0.47
N ASP A 917 11.63 14.63 0.63
CA ASP A 917 13.04 14.33 0.86
C ASP A 917 13.77 13.99 -0.45
N GLY A 918 13.04 13.58 -1.50
CA GLY A 918 13.55 13.52 -2.88
C GLY A 918 13.94 14.89 -3.45
N ARG A 919 13.62 15.98 -2.72
CA ARG A 919 13.87 17.39 -3.10
C ARG A 919 14.57 18.17 -1.97
N GLY A 920 15.19 19.31 -2.31
CA GLY A 920 15.65 20.33 -1.35
C GLY A 920 16.75 19.99 -0.32
N VAL A 921 17.12 18.72 -0.05
CA VAL A 921 18.09 18.37 1.01
C VAL A 921 19.24 17.50 0.51
N ASN A 922 20.46 17.74 1.01
CA ASN A 922 21.68 17.09 0.56
C ASN A 922 21.97 15.74 1.26
N ARG A 923 20.94 15.05 1.77
CA ARG A 923 21.12 13.88 2.64
C ARG A 923 21.73 12.67 1.94
N PHE A 924 21.47 12.52 0.65
CA PHE A 924 21.98 11.40 -0.15
C PHE A 924 23.33 11.70 -0.82
N SER A 925 24.00 12.80 -0.45
CA SER A 925 25.26 13.19 -1.08
C SER A 925 26.40 12.19 -0.85
N ASP A 926 26.37 11.49 0.28
CA ASP A 926 27.35 10.45 0.64
C ASP A 926 26.85 9.01 0.39
N ALA A 927 25.68 8.85 -0.26
CA ALA A 927 25.12 7.54 -0.57
C ALA A 927 25.81 6.92 -1.80
N ASP A 928 26.08 5.62 -1.77
CA ASP A 928 26.58 4.87 -2.93
C ASP A 928 25.43 4.41 -3.85
N ALA A 929 24.22 4.27 -3.30
CA ALA A 929 23.02 4.00 -4.08
C ALA A 929 21.77 4.69 -3.52
N ILE A 930 20.79 4.95 -4.39
CA ILE A 930 19.42 5.34 -4.01
C ILE A 930 18.44 4.35 -4.62
N ALA A 931 17.44 3.91 -3.85
CA ALA A 931 16.31 3.12 -4.34
C ALA A 931 15.00 3.90 -4.18
N SER A 932 14.33 4.19 -5.29
CA SER A 932 13.04 4.88 -5.35
C SER A 932 11.91 3.89 -5.61
N PHE A 933 10.90 3.84 -4.73
CA PHE A 933 9.84 2.84 -4.76
C PHE A 933 8.48 3.40 -5.20
N GLY A 934 8.09 3.07 -6.43
CA GLY A 934 6.84 3.50 -7.02
C GLY A 934 6.96 4.68 -7.95
N ILE A 935 6.00 4.78 -8.88
CA ILE A 935 5.94 5.90 -9.81
C ILE A 935 5.44 7.11 -9.04
N PRO A 936 6.17 8.24 -8.98
CA PRO A 936 5.80 9.40 -8.19
C PRO A 936 4.65 10.18 -8.85
N TYR A 937 3.45 9.62 -8.79
CA TYR A 937 2.22 10.30 -9.19
C TYR A 937 1.75 11.27 -8.11
N GLN A 938 1.60 12.54 -8.49
CA GLN A 938 0.83 13.49 -7.71
C GLN A 938 -0.68 13.19 -7.80
N ASN A 939 -1.51 13.92 -7.06
CA ASN A 939 -2.96 13.72 -7.12
C ASN A 939 -3.48 14.14 -8.51
N ILE A 940 -3.80 13.15 -9.34
CA ILE A 940 -4.25 13.35 -10.73
C ILE A 940 -5.51 14.22 -10.81
N GLY A 941 -6.45 14.07 -9.87
CA GLY A 941 -7.67 14.88 -9.86
C GLY A 941 -7.39 16.36 -9.58
N THR A 942 -6.52 16.64 -8.61
CA THR A 942 -6.06 18.01 -8.31
C THR A 942 -5.26 18.59 -9.47
N LEU A 943 -4.38 17.79 -10.10
CA LEU A 943 -3.63 18.21 -11.28
C LEU A 943 -4.54 18.53 -12.46
N ALA A 944 -5.57 17.73 -12.71
CA ALA A 944 -6.55 17.99 -13.76
C ALA A 944 -7.31 19.30 -13.50
N ALA A 945 -7.74 19.53 -12.26
CA ALA A 945 -8.36 20.79 -11.86
C ALA A 945 -7.41 21.97 -12.07
N HIS A 946 -6.16 21.86 -11.63
CA HIS A 946 -5.15 22.91 -11.81
C HIS A 946 -4.91 23.21 -13.29
N PHE A 947 -4.74 22.17 -14.12
CA PHE A 947 -4.50 22.32 -15.55
C PHE A 947 -5.66 22.99 -16.26
N GLN A 948 -6.90 22.60 -15.96
CA GLN A 948 -8.10 23.23 -16.54
C GLN A 948 -8.23 24.69 -16.11
N VAL A 949 -7.96 25.03 -14.85
CA VAL A 949 -8.03 26.42 -14.37
C VAL A 949 -6.95 27.29 -15.01
N MET A 950 -5.73 26.78 -15.18
CA MET A 950 -4.62 27.54 -15.78
C MET A 950 -4.77 27.71 -17.30
N THR A 951 -5.27 26.70 -18.01
CA THR A 951 -5.29 26.69 -19.48
C THR A 951 -6.66 27.01 -20.09
N GLY A 952 -7.73 26.85 -19.32
CA GLY A 952 -9.12 26.92 -19.80
C GLY A 952 -9.57 25.71 -20.62
N PHE A 953 -8.68 24.75 -20.91
CA PHE A 953 -9.05 23.55 -21.66
C PHE A 953 -9.70 22.51 -20.76
N LYS A 954 -10.83 21.96 -21.21
CA LYS A 954 -11.50 20.85 -20.51
C LYS A 954 -10.61 19.62 -20.49
N VAL A 955 -10.46 19.00 -19.33
CA VAL A 955 -9.63 17.80 -19.16
C VAL A 955 -10.52 16.56 -19.20
N ASN A 956 -10.16 15.58 -20.03
CA ASN A 956 -10.72 14.24 -19.99
C ASN A 956 -9.64 13.26 -19.51
N LEU A 957 -9.88 12.60 -18.36
CA LEU A 957 -8.94 11.65 -17.76
C LEU A 957 -8.82 10.33 -18.53
N GLU A 958 -9.80 9.98 -19.35
CA GLU A 958 -9.83 8.74 -20.13
C GLU A 958 -9.00 8.83 -21.41
N ASP A 959 -8.77 10.05 -21.91
CA ASP A 959 -7.99 10.28 -23.11
C ASP A 959 -6.48 10.18 -22.82
N LYS A 960 -5.90 9.07 -23.26
CA LYS A 960 -4.46 8.75 -23.10
C LYS A 960 -3.53 9.65 -23.91
N ASN A 961 -4.04 10.32 -24.94
CA ASN A 961 -3.27 11.18 -25.85
C ASN A 961 -3.58 12.66 -25.65
N SER A 962 -4.24 13.01 -24.54
CA SER A 962 -4.56 14.41 -24.23
C SER A 962 -3.31 15.20 -23.82
N THR A 963 -3.37 16.52 -24.03
CA THR A 963 -2.33 17.46 -23.56
C THR A 963 -2.12 17.39 -22.04
N PHE A 964 -3.14 16.99 -21.28
CA PHE A 964 -3.05 16.73 -19.85
C PHE A 964 -2.17 15.50 -19.54
N GLN A 965 -2.27 14.41 -20.31
CA GLN A 965 -1.42 13.23 -20.10
C GLN A 965 0.04 13.54 -20.40
N GLU A 966 0.33 14.32 -21.43
CA GLU A 966 1.69 14.80 -21.69
C GLU A 966 2.23 15.61 -20.51
N HIS A 967 1.42 16.53 -19.98
CA HIS A 967 1.78 17.29 -18.79
C HIS A 967 2.04 16.39 -17.57
N LEU A 968 1.19 15.38 -17.33
CA LEU A 968 1.36 14.40 -16.25
C LEU A 968 2.66 13.61 -16.40
N ILE A 969 2.97 13.13 -17.62
CA ILE A 969 4.20 12.39 -17.92
C ILE A 969 5.42 13.27 -17.66
N GLN A 970 5.39 14.54 -18.08
CA GLN A 970 6.47 15.49 -17.83
C GLN A 970 6.72 15.70 -16.33
N LEU A 971 5.66 15.85 -15.52
CA LEU A 971 5.79 15.99 -14.07
C LEU A 971 6.38 14.74 -13.40
N VAL A 972 6.01 13.54 -13.85
CA VAL A 972 6.58 12.29 -13.34
C VAL A 972 8.06 12.17 -13.72
N ARG A 973 8.40 12.43 -14.99
CA ARG A 973 9.80 12.41 -15.47
C ARG A 973 10.67 13.42 -14.72
N ALA A 974 10.14 14.62 -14.48
CA ALA A 974 10.77 15.65 -13.68
C ALA A 974 11.10 15.16 -12.27
N GLU A 975 10.17 14.51 -11.57
CA GLU A 975 10.43 13.98 -10.23
C GLU A 975 11.51 12.90 -10.25
N ILE A 976 11.48 11.99 -11.23
CA ILE A 976 12.50 10.93 -11.38
C ILE A 976 13.90 11.55 -11.57
N ILE A 977 14.04 12.56 -12.44
CA ILE A 977 15.32 13.26 -12.66
C ILE A 977 15.80 13.95 -11.37
N GLN A 978 14.88 14.56 -10.61
CA GLN A 978 15.20 15.20 -9.33
C GLN A 978 15.72 14.20 -8.29
N GLU A 979 15.10 13.03 -8.19
CA GLU A 979 15.51 11.96 -7.28
C GLU A 979 16.89 11.38 -7.68
N ILE A 980 17.12 11.12 -8.98
CA ILE A 980 18.43 10.69 -9.50
C ILE A 980 19.50 11.73 -9.17
N GLY A 981 19.19 13.01 -9.36
CA GLY A 981 20.10 14.13 -9.09
C GLY A 981 20.58 14.20 -7.63
N ARG A 982 19.89 13.56 -6.69
CA ARG A 982 20.30 13.52 -5.27
C ARG A 982 21.58 12.72 -5.03
N LEU A 983 21.90 11.74 -5.89
CA LEU A 983 23.18 11.03 -5.87
C LEU A 983 24.36 11.94 -6.26
N ARG A 984 24.15 13.06 -6.97
CA ARG A 984 25.24 13.96 -7.40
C ARG A 984 26.38 13.24 -8.13
N ALA A 985 26.05 12.28 -9.01
CA ALA A 985 27.04 11.42 -9.64
C ALA A 985 28.15 12.18 -10.37
N HIS A 986 27.80 13.31 -11.00
CA HIS A 986 28.74 14.20 -11.68
C HIS A 986 29.81 14.82 -10.77
N ARG A 987 29.55 14.93 -9.45
CA ARG A 987 30.55 15.44 -8.49
C ARG A 987 31.51 14.35 -8.01
N ARG A 988 31.26 13.10 -8.38
CA ARG A 988 31.99 11.91 -7.91
C ARG A 988 32.43 11.02 -9.09
N PRO A 989 33.13 11.56 -10.10
CA PRO A 989 33.47 10.82 -11.33
C PRO A 989 34.34 9.57 -11.09
N GLY A 990 35.05 9.50 -9.95
CA GLY A 990 35.85 8.34 -9.56
C GLY A 990 35.06 7.21 -8.87
N GLU A 991 33.79 7.43 -8.55
CA GLU A 991 32.92 6.45 -7.88
C GLU A 991 31.88 5.92 -8.85
N LYS A 992 31.65 4.59 -8.83
CA LYS A 992 30.51 3.98 -9.51
C LYS A 992 29.29 4.05 -8.59
N LEU A 993 28.21 4.63 -9.09
CA LEU A 993 27.00 4.88 -8.30
C LEU A 993 25.80 4.24 -8.98
N THR A 994 24.85 3.78 -8.18
CA THR A 994 23.67 3.07 -8.69
C THR A 994 22.36 3.73 -8.23
N PHE A 995 21.44 3.95 -9.16
CA PHE A 995 20.07 4.36 -8.86
C PHE A 995 19.10 3.24 -9.23
N TYR A 996 18.36 2.73 -8.26
CA TYR A 996 17.30 1.75 -8.46
C TYR A 996 15.96 2.47 -8.57
N PHE A 997 15.29 2.32 -9.70
CA PHE A 997 13.91 2.74 -9.86
C PHE A 997 13.01 1.50 -9.79
N CYS A 998 12.33 1.31 -8.67
CA CYS A 998 11.51 0.15 -8.40
C CYS A 998 10.05 0.43 -8.78
N ALA A 999 9.72 0.29 -10.06
CA ALA A 999 8.37 0.24 -10.59
C ALA A 999 8.38 -0.08 -12.09
N ASP A 1000 7.27 -0.60 -12.61
CA ASP A 1000 7.11 -0.86 -14.04
C ASP A 1000 6.87 0.46 -14.80
N TYR A 1001 7.95 1.11 -15.25
CA TYR A 1001 7.92 2.36 -16.01
C TYR A 1001 9.06 2.41 -17.03
N ASP A 1002 8.86 3.06 -18.18
CA ASP A 1002 9.90 3.23 -19.19
C ASP A 1002 10.83 4.40 -18.86
N LEU A 1003 12.11 4.09 -18.66
CA LEU A 1003 13.17 5.05 -18.30
C LEU A 1003 14.05 5.46 -19.50
N SER A 1004 13.68 5.07 -20.72
CA SER A 1004 14.47 5.37 -21.93
C SER A 1004 14.72 6.87 -22.16
N PHE A 1005 13.82 7.73 -21.66
CA PHE A 1005 13.97 9.19 -21.72
C PHE A 1005 15.23 9.69 -20.99
N LEU A 1006 15.77 8.94 -20.02
CA LEU A 1006 16.98 9.32 -19.30
C LEU A 1006 18.22 9.35 -20.18
N LEU A 1007 18.26 8.61 -21.30
CA LEU A 1007 19.39 8.65 -22.23
C LEU A 1007 19.55 10.02 -22.89
N ALA A 1008 18.43 10.72 -23.11
CA ALA A 1008 18.43 12.08 -23.61
C ALA A 1008 18.79 13.09 -22.51
N GLU A 1009 18.41 12.82 -21.25
CA GLU A 1009 18.59 13.76 -20.13
C GLU A 1009 19.95 13.65 -19.41
N LEU A 1010 20.52 12.44 -19.35
CA LEU A 1010 21.75 12.10 -18.63
C LEU A 1010 22.81 11.53 -19.60
N PRO A 1011 23.66 12.37 -20.21
CA PRO A 1011 24.67 11.90 -21.15
C PRO A 1011 25.63 10.88 -20.52
N GLY A 1012 25.78 9.71 -21.16
CA GLY A 1012 26.70 8.65 -20.74
C GLY A 1012 26.16 7.67 -19.70
N VAL A 1013 24.92 7.86 -19.19
CA VAL A 1013 24.31 6.97 -18.20
C VAL A 1013 24.18 5.54 -18.71
N GLN A 1014 24.41 4.55 -17.84
CA GLN A 1014 24.13 3.15 -18.13
C GLN A 1014 22.72 2.81 -17.66
N LEU A 1015 21.89 2.27 -18.54
CA LEU A 1015 20.51 1.91 -18.22
C LEU A 1015 20.34 0.39 -18.30
N GLU A 1016 19.86 -0.20 -17.22
CA GLU A 1016 19.62 -1.64 -17.09
C GLU A 1016 18.16 -1.88 -16.69
N VAL A 1017 17.59 -3.00 -17.14
CA VAL A 1017 16.24 -3.43 -16.75
C VAL A 1017 16.38 -4.82 -16.14
N VAL A 1018 15.94 -4.98 -14.91
CA VAL A 1018 16.12 -6.21 -14.11
C VAL A 1018 14.80 -6.52 -13.42
N ASP A 1019 14.32 -7.76 -13.47
CA ASP A 1019 13.12 -8.16 -12.73
C ASP A 1019 13.43 -8.26 -11.22
N ALA A 1020 12.50 -7.83 -10.36
CA ALA A 1020 12.68 -7.87 -8.92
C ALA A 1020 13.03 -9.28 -8.39
N CYS A 1021 12.54 -10.34 -9.06
CA CYS A 1021 12.83 -11.73 -8.73
C CYS A 1021 14.30 -12.11 -8.92
N GLU A 1022 15.05 -11.39 -9.77
CA GLU A 1022 16.48 -11.63 -10.00
C GLU A 1022 17.35 -11.11 -8.85
N PHE A 1023 16.87 -10.14 -8.06
CA PHE A 1023 17.54 -9.71 -6.83
C PHE A 1023 17.25 -10.66 -5.67
N CYS A 1024 15.98 -11.01 -5.47
CA CYS A 1024 15.59 -12.04 -4.53
C CYS A 1024 14.25 -12.67 -4.93
N ILE A 1025 14.15 -13.99 -4.74
CA ILE A 1025 12.97 -14.78 -5.11
C ILE A 1025 11.74 -14.25 -4.38
N GLU A 1026 11.88 -13.85 -3.12
CA GLU A 1026 10.83 -13.32 -2.28
C GLU A 1026 10.24 -12.00 -2.80
N ALA A 1027 10.99 -11.23 -3.62
CA ALA A 1027 10.48 -10.04 -4.30
C ALA A 1027 9.72 -10.37 -5.60
N GLY A 1028 9.90 -11.57 -6.15
CA GLY A 1028 9.21 -12.06 -7.34
C GLY A 1028 7.70 -12.23 -7.15
N SER A 1029 6.96 -12.32 -8.26
CA SER A 1029 5.52 -12.62 -8.25
C SER A 1029 5.25 -14.02 -7.67
N ARG A 1030 4.01 -14.27 -7.25
CA ARG A 1030 3.61 -15.59 -6.72
C ARG A 1030 3.90 -16.73 -7.69
N ASP A 1031 3.76 -16.48 -8.98
CA ASP A 1031 4.04 -17.45 -10.04
C ASP A 1031 5.55 -17.72 -10.18
N GLN A 1032 6.39 -16.67 -10.16
CA GLN A 1032 7.86 -16.80 -10.17
C GLN A 1032 8.36 -17.56 -8.93
N GLN A 1033 7.88 -17.19 -7.74
CA GLN A 1033 8.20 -17.88 -6.48
C GLN A 1033 7.81 -19.36 -6.53
N THR A 1034 6.59 -19.66 -6.99
CA THR A 1034 6.11 -21.05 -7.10
C THR A 1034 6.93 -21.83 -8.13
N GLY A 1035 7.26 -21.24 -9.27
CA GLY A 1035 8.08 -21.85 -10.31
C GLY A 1035 9.47 -22.23 -9.80
N HIS A 1036 10.14 -21.31 -9.10
CA HIS A 1036 11.45 -21.54 -8.51
C HIS A 1036 11.41 -22.66 -7.45
N ALA A 1037 10.41 -22.62 -6.57
CA ALA A 1037 10.21 -23.63 -5.55
C ALA A 1037 9.99 -25.04 -6.14
N ILE A 1038 9.17 -25.15 -7.20
CA ILE A 1038 8.91 -26.42 -7.90
C ILE A 1038 10.18 -26.99 -8.50
N VAL A 1039 11.02 -26.17 -9.13
CA VAL A 1039 12.24 -26.68 -9.76
C VAL A 1039 13.31 -27.03 -8.75
N ASN A 1040 13.54 -26.23 -7.71
CA ASN A 1040 14.48 -26.61 -6.66
C ASN A 1040 14.10 -27.93 -6.00
N THR A 1041 12.80 -28.13 -5.75
CA THR A 1041 12.27 -29.38 -5.22
C THR A 1041 12.40 -30.53 -6.22
N PHE A 1042 12.16 -30.28 -7.51
CA PHE A 1042 12.37 -31.27 -8.56
C PHE A 1042 13.83 -31.72 -8.61
N THR A 1043 14.77 -30.77 -8.57
CA THR A 1043 16.21 -31.01 -8.55
C THR A 1043 16.63 -31.78 -7.30
N GLN A 1044 16.11 -31.42 -6.13
CA GLN A 1044 16.35 -32.13 -4.88
C GLN A 1044 15.83 -33.58 -4.95
N LEU A 1045 14.63 -33.80 -5.49
CA LEU A 1045 14.05 -35.13 -5.67
C LEU A 1045 14.81 -35.97 -6.70
N TRP A 1046 15.32 -35.35 -7.75
CA TRP A 1046 16.17 -35.99 -8.75
C TRP A 1046 17.51 -36.42 -8.14
N GLN A 1047 18.20 -35.52 -7.44
CA GLN A 1047 19.49 -35.78 -6.77
C GLN A 1047 19.36 -36.84 -5.68
N SER A 1048 18.25 -36.85 -4.93
CA SER A 1048 17.97 -37.86 -3.89
C SER A 1048 17.41 -39.17 -4.43
N HIS A 1049 17.27 -39.32 -5.75
CA HIS A 1049 16.77 -40.52 -6.43
C HIS A 1049 15.36 -40.94 -5.99
N GLN A 1050 14.55 -39.97 -5.58
CA GLN A 1050 13.17 -40.19 -5.14
C GLN A 1050 12.18 -40.06 -6.30
N LYS A 1051 11.00 -40.65 -6.14
CA LYS A 1051 9.95 -40.61 -7.17
C LYS A 1051 9.43 -39.18 -7.34
N ILE A 1052 9.79 -38.56 -8.46
CA ILE A 1052 9.31 -37.21 -8.82
C ILE A 1052 7.82 -37.27 -9.18
N GLY A 1053 6.96 -36.77 -8.31
CA GLY A 1053 5.51 -36.71 -8.52
C GLY A 1053 4.91 -35.42 -7.97
N GLN A 1054 3.75 -35.02 -8.49
CA GLN A 1054 3.05 -33.80 -8.04
C GLN A 1054 2.83 -33.78 -6.53
N GLN A 1055 2.43 -34.91 -5.95
CA GLN A 1055 2.22 -35.06 -4.51
C GLN A 1055 3.51 -34.92 -3.71
N ALA A 1056 4.64 -35.40 -4.23
CA ALA A 1056 5.93 -35.29 -3.57
C ALA A 1056 6.40 -33.82 -3.54
N ILE A 1057 6.26 -33.11 -4.66
CA ILE A 1057 6.62 -31.69 -4.76
C ILE A 1057 5.68 -30.83 -3.92
N ALA A 1058 4.37 -31.09 -3.99
CA ALA A 1058 3.36 -30.44 -3.17
C ALA A 1058 3.64 -30.59 -1.67
N LYS A 1059 4.05 -31.80 -1.24
CA LYS A 1059 4.37 -32.09 0.16
C LYS A 1059 5.64 -31.39 0.65
N ILE A 1060 6.68 -31.30 -0.18
CA ILE A 1060 7.93 -30.63 0.20
C ILE A 1060 7.75 -29.11 0.26
N LEU A 1061 6.95 -28.55 -0.66
CA LEU A 1061 6.69 -27.12 -0.75
C LEU A 1061 5.54 -26.61 0.12
N ASP A 1062 4.87 -27.51 0.84
CA ASP A 1062 3.65 -27.22 1.60
C ASP A 1062 2.57 -26.47 0.78
N ILE A 1063 2.43 -26.84 -0.49
CA ILE A 1063 1.41 -26.31 -1.43
C ILE A 1063 0.45 -27.41 -1.83
N SER A 1064 -0.77 -27.04 -2.28
CA SER A 1064 -1.72 -28.06 -2.72
C SER A 1064 -1.29 -28.72 -4.03
N GLN A 1065 -1.51 -30.05 -4.14
CA GLN A 1065 -1.28 -30.78 -5.39
C GLN A 1065 -2.12 -30.22 -6.55
N ALA A 1066 -3.32 -29.71 -6.25
CA ALA A 1066 -4.16 -29.00 -7.22
C ALA A 1066 -3.49 -27.71 -7.75
N TRP A 1067 -2.76 -26.97 -6.91
CA TRP A 1067 -2.00 -25.79 -7.32
C TRP A 1067 -0.83 -26.15 -8.25
N VAL A 1068 -0.05 -27.20 -7.93
CA VAL A 1068 1.02 -27.72 -8.81
C VAL A 1068 0.47 -28.18 -10.16
N SER A 1069 -0.68 -28.87 -10.13
CA SER A 1069 -1.38 -29.30 -11.35
C SER A 1069 -1.82 -28.10 -12.19
N ARG A 1070 -2.46 -27.09 -11.58
CA ARG A 1070 -2.92 -25.86 -12.26
C ARG A 1070 -1.74 -25.06 -12.81
N PHE A 1071 -0.67 -24.89 -12.04
CA PHE A 1071 0.54 -24.19 -12.47
C PHE A 1071 1.15 -24.84 -13.71
N THR A 1072 1.20 -26.19 -13.75
CA THR A 1072 1.75 -26.95 -14.87
C THR A 1072 0.80 -27.14 -16.05
N GLN A 1073 -0.48 -26.72 -15.97
CA GLN A 1073 -1.40 -26.77 -17.12
C GLN A 1073 -0.93 -25.92 -18.30
N ARG A 1074 -0.25 -24.79 -18.03
CA ARG A 1074 0.33 -23.93 -19.09
C ARG A 1074 1.33 -24.67 -20.00
N TRP A 1075 1.82 -25.82 -19.54
CA TRP A 1075 2.76 -26.71 -20.25
C TRP A 1075 2.10 -28.00 -20.76
N GLY A 1076 0.77 -28.02 -20.90
CA GLY A 1076 0.01 -29.23 -21.24
C GLY A 1076 -0.14 -30.22 -20.08
N GLY A 1077 0.10 -29.77 -18.84
CA GLY A 1077 -0.06 -30.54 -17.60
C GLY A 1077 1.23 -31.23 -17.13
N TRP A 1078 1.25 -31.59 -15.84
CA TRP A 1078 2.41 -32.19 -15.16
C TRP A 1078 3.09 -33.36 -15.88
N ARG A 1079 2.31 -34.29 -16.46
CA ARG A 1079 2.88 -35.46 -17.17
C ARG A 1079 3.74 -35.00 -18.35
N ARG A 1080 3.31 -33.96 -19.09
CA ARG A 1080 4.05 -33.39 -20.22
C ARG A 1080 5.22 -32.55 -19.73
N PHE A 1081 5.01 -31.65 -18.79
CA PHE A 1081 6.08 -30.83 -18.17
C PHE A 1081 7.24 -31.69 -17.64
N LYS A 1082 6.93 -32.70 -16.81
CA LYS A 1082 7.92 -33.65 -16.28
C LYS A 1082 8.65 -34.39 -17.41
N LYS A 1083 7.93 -34.83 -18.45
CA LYS A 1083 8.51 -35.63 -19.54
C LYS A 1083 9.36 -34.79 -20.49
N ILE A 1084 8.99 -33.53 -20.75
CA ILE A 1084 9.78 -32.57 -21.53
C ILE A 1084 11.10 -32.28 -20.81
N LEU A 1085 11.05 -31.97 -19.51
CA LEU A 1085 12.25 -31.77 -18.70
C LEU A 1085 13.14 -33.01 -18.71
N LEU A 1086 12.57 -34.19 -18.48
CA LEU A 1086 13.33 -35.45 -18.50
C LEU A 1086 13.91 -35.77 -19.89
N LEU A 1087 13.18 -35.54 -20.98
CA LEU A 1087 13.63 -35.80 -22.35
C LEU A 1087 14.75 -34.85 -22.77
N LEU A 1088 14.67 -33.58 -22.37
CA LEU A 1088 15.74 -32.61 -22.64
C LEU A 1088 16.99 -32.98 -21.85
N LEU A 1089 16.85 -33.30 -20.56
CA LEU A 1089 17.95 -33.84 -19.75
C LEU A 1089 18.54 -35.12 -20.39
N ASP A 1090 17.73 -36.12 -20.74
CA ASP A 1090 18.17 -37.39 -21.38
C ASP A 1090 18.88 -37.16 -22.73
N SER A 1091 18.39 -36.21 -23.53
CA SER A 1091 18.96 -35.87 -24.85
C SER A 1091 20.31 -35.16 -24.80
N LEU A 1092 20.65 -34.54 -23.66
CA LEU A 1092 21.92 -33.84 -23.43
C LEU A 1092 23.04 -34.79 -22.96
N TYR A 1093 22.70 -35.93 -22.36
CA TYR A 1093 23.66 -36.94 -21.85
C TYR A 1093 23.81 -38.17 -22.75
N SER A 1094 23.18 -38.17 -23.93
CA SER A 1094 23.24 -39.27 -24.91
C SER A 1094 24.35 -39.02 -25.93
N ASP A 1095 25.52 -39.68 -25.78
CA ASP A 1095 26.62 -39.68 -26.77
C ASP A 1095 26.29 -40.44 -28.07
N SER A 1096 25.15 -41.14 -28.11
CA SER A 1096 24.73 -41.83 -29.32
C SER A 1096 23.91 -40.90 -30.22
N ASN A 1097 24.51 -40.45 -31.33
CA ASN A 1097 23.76 -40.20 -32.57
C ASN A 1097 23.14 -41.53 -33.01
N LYS A 1098 22.04 -41.92 -32.35
CA LYS A 1098 21.17 -42.95 -32.90
C LYS A 1098 20.53 -42.34 -34.12
N ASN A 1099 21.09 -42.64 -35.29
CA ASN A 1099 20.44 -42.45 -36.58
C ASN A 1099 19.09 -43.16 -36.54
N LEU A 1100 18.07 -42.45 -36.05
CA LEU A 1100 16.67 -42.79 -36.22
C LEU A 1100 16.37 -42.45 -37.67
N THR A 1101 16.56 -43.43 -38.55
CA THR A 1101 16.24 -43.30 -39.96
C THR A 1101 14.75 -42.97 -40.15
N ASP A 1102 14.53 -42.04 -41.09
CA ASP A 1102 13.28 -41.45 -41.58
C ASP A 1102 12.48 -40.55 -40.63
N LEU A 1103 12.96 -39.31 -40.49
CA LEU A 1103 12.14 -38.16 -40.11
C LEU A 1103 11.21 -37.79 -41.27
N SER A 1104 9.94 -37.51 -40.98
CA SER A 1104 9.02 -36.91 -41.96
C SER A 1104 9.47 -35.48 -42.32
N ASP A 1105 8.96 -34.94 -43.44
CA ASP A 1105 9.28 -33.57 -43.86
C ASP A 1105 8.88 -32.53 -42.79
N GLU A 1106 7.77 -32.75 -42.08
CA GLU A 1106 7.38 -31.94 -40.91
C GLU A 1106 8.38 -32.06 -39.75
N GLU A 1107 8.84 -33.28 -39.43
CA GLU A 1107 9.82 -33.50 -38.35
C GLU A 1107 11.19 -32.88 -38.68
N ARG A 1108 11.60 -32.90 -39.97
CA ARG A 1108 12.81 -32.22 -40.46
C ARG A 1108 12.67 -30.70 -40.37
N TRP A 1109 11.53 -30.16 -40.76
CA TRP A 1109 11.25 -28.74 -40.65
C TRP A 1109 11.31 -28.26 -39.19
N PHE A 1110 10.72 -29.01 -38.25
CA PHE A 1110 10.83 -28.68 -36.82
C PHE A 1110 12.28 -28.71 -36.32
N ALA A 1111 13.05 -29.74 -36.69
CA ALA A 1111 14.43 -29.91 -36.21
C ALA A 1111 15.44 -28.92 -36.81
N HIS A 1112 15.29 -28.59 -38.09
CA HIS A 1112 16.32 -27.87 -38.86
C HIS A 1112 15.94 -26.42 -39.23
N GLU A 1113 14.66 -26.05 -39.19
CA GLU A 1113 14.22 -24.68 -39.52
C GLU A 1113 13.47 -24.02 -38.36
N TYR A 1114 12.43 -24.64 -37.82
CA TYR A 1114 11.54 -24.01 -36.83
C TYR A 1114 12.25 -23.76 -35.48
N PHE A 1115 12.83 -24.79 -34.85
CA PHE A 1115 13.49 -24.60 -33.56
C PHE A 1115 14.73 -23.69 -33.61
N PRO A 1116 15.59 -23.75 -34.65
CA PRO A 1116 16.66 -22.75 -34.83
C PRO A 1116 16.16 -21.31 -34.98
N THR A 1117 15.09 -21.10 -35.76
CA THR A 1117 14.47 -19.78 -35.94
C THR A 1117 13.87 -19.28 -34.62
N LEU A 1118 13.18 -20.17 -33.90
CA LEU A 1118 12.58 -19.88 -32.61
C LEU A 1118 13.61 -19.51 -31.54
N ILE A 1119 14.81 -20.12 -31.55
CA ILE A 1119 15.91 -19.72 -30.67
C ILE A 1119 16.38 -18.30 -31.01
N THR A 1120 16.51 -17.99 -32.29
CA THR A 1120 16.93 -16.66 -32.76
C THR A 1120 15.89 -15.58 -32.40
N GLU A 1121 14.60 -15.88 -32.50
CA GLU A 1121 13.50 -14.98 -32.11
C GLU A 1121 13.29 -14.89 -30.59
N SER A 1122 13.74 -15.89 -29.82
CA SER A 1122 13.61 -15.89 -28.35
C SER A 1122 14.44 -14.82 -27.65
N GLU A 1123 15.46 -14.26 -28.33
CA GLU A 1123 16.30 -13.17 -27.81
C GLU A 1123 15.55 -11.83 -27.71
N SER A 1124 14.48 -11.65 -28.49
CA SER A 1124 13.65 -10.44 -28.49
C SER A 1124 12.30 -10.61 -27.79
N SER A 1125 11.80 -11.84 -27.60
CA SER A 1125 10.54 -12.10 -26.88
C SER A 1125 10.46 -13.52 -26.25
N PRO A 1126 10.99 -13.73 -25.02
CA PRO A 1126 11.11 -15.04 -24.38
C PRO A 1126 9.79 -15.78 -24.12
N ASP A 1127 8.74 -15.06 -23.70
CA ASP A 1127 7.44 -15.65 -23.32
C ASP A 1127 6.68 -16.27 -24.51
N ASN A 1128 6.87 -15.71 -25.71
CA ASN A 1128 6.27 -16.24 -26.94
C ASN A 1128 6.98 -17.52 -27.39
N ALA A 1129 8.31 -17.57 -27.32
CA ALA A 1129 9.10 -18.76 -27.66
C ALA A 1129 8.68 -19.98 -26.81
N LEU A 1130 8.39 -19.76 -25.52
CA LEU A 1130 7.91 -20.78 -24.60
C LEU A 1130 6.53 -21.32 -24.96
N LYS A 1131 5.61 -20.42 -25.33
CA LYS A 1131 4.28 -20.78 -25.79
C LYS A 1131 4.35 -21.63 -27.07
N TYR A 1132 5.20 -21.26 -28.01
CA TYR A 1132 5.38 -21.97 -29.27
C TYR A 1132 6.07 -23.33 -29.09
N ILE A 1133 7.04 -23.47 -28.19
CA ILE A 1133 7.60 -24.79 -27.83
C ILE A 1133 6.53 -25.68 -27.22
N ALA A 1134 5.68 -25.12 -26.34
CA ALA A 1134 4.57 -25.86 -25.74
C ALA A 1134 3.53 -26.26 -26.79
N GLU A 1135 3.23 -25.39 -27.75
CA GLU A 1135 2.32 -25.67 -28.87
C GLU A 1135 2.86 -26.82 -29.75
N VAL A 1136 4.15 -26.80 -30.12
CA VAL A 1136 4.78 -27.92 -30.83
C VAL A 1136 4.72 -29.20 -30.00
N ALA A 1137 5.07 -29.14 -28.71
CA ALA A 1137 4.99 -30.31 -27.83
C ALA A 1137 3.55 -30.84 -27.62
N THR A 1138 2.54 -30.02 -27.91
CA THR A 1138 1.13 -30.46 -27.91
C THR A 1138 0.65 -30.96 -29.26
N SER A 1139 1.25 -30.53 -30.37
CA SER A 1139 0.85 -30.90 -31.74
C SER A 1139 1.51 -32.18 -32.24
N VAL A 1140 2.73 -32.50 -31.80
CA VAL A 1140 3.43 -33.73 -32.19
C VAL A 1140 3.34 -34.84 -31.14
N THR A 1141 3.41 -36.10 -31.58
CA THR A 1141 3.44 -37.25 -30.66
C THR A 1141 4.74 -37.28 -29.86
N ASN A 1142 4.74 -37.89 -28.67
CA ASN A 1142 5.95 -38.00 -27.84
C ASN A 1142 7.11 -38.72 -28.56
N THR A 1143 6.78 -39.68 -29.45
CA THR A 1143 7.76 -40.41 -30.25
C THR A 1143 8.34 -39.53 -31.34
N ALA A 1144 7.51 -38.71 -32.00
CA ALA A 1144 7.94 -37.69 -32.95
C ALA A 1144 8.82 -36.63 -32.27
N MET A 1145 8.39 -36.08 -31.13
CA MET A 1145 9.18 -35.09 -30.37
C MET A 1145 10.55 -35.64 -29.96
N ARG A 1146 10.63 -36.92 -29.56
CA ARG A 1146 11.90 -37.58 -29.24
C ARG A 1146 12.80 -37.69 -30.46
N ARG A 1147 12.27 -38.05 -31.63
CA ARG A 1147 13.01 -38.11 -32.90
C ARG A 1147 13.48 -36.72 -33.36
N ILE A 1148 12.60 -35.71 -33.29
CA ILE A 1148 12.91 -34.31 -33.62
C ILE A 1148 14.05 -33.80 -32.71
N LEU A 1149 13.92 -33.96 -31.39
CA LEU A 1149 14.95 -33.52 -30.44
C LEU A 1149 16.28 -34.27 -30.64
N HIS A 1150 16.26 -35.59 -30.94
CA HIS A 1150 17.47 -36.34 -31.30
C HIS A 1150 18.05 -36.01 -32.68
N SER A 1151 17.31 -35.31 -33.55
CA SER A 1151 17.80 -34.80 -34.83
C SER A 1151 18.28 -33.35 -34.77
N CYS A 1152 17.82 -32.58 -33.78
CA CYS A 1152 18.31 -31.23 -33.53
C CYS A 1152 19.81 -31.27 -33.24
N THR A 1153 20.56 -30.26 -33.65
CA THR A 1153 21.97 -30.14 -33.27
C THR A 1153 22.10 -29.96 -31.75
N PRO A 1154 23.23 -30.34 -31.13
CA PRO A 1154 23.40 -30.14 -29.68
C PRO A 1154 23.27 -28.67 -29.28
N ALA A 1155 23.67 -27.74 -30.15
CA ALA A 1155 23.45 -26.30 -29.96
C ALA A 1155 21.96 -25.91 -29.90
N VAL A 1156 21.12 -26.48 -30.78
CA VAL A 1156 19.67 -26.26 -30.77
C VAL A 1156 19.02 -26.90 -29.53
N ARG A 1157 19.45 -28.10 -29.12
CA ARG A 1157 18.97 -28.74 -27.88
C ARG A 1157 19.33 -27.94 -26.64
N ALA A 1158 20.57 -27.44 -26.57
CA ALA A 1158 21.03 -26.57 -25.50
C ALA A 1158 20.25 -25.25 -25.49
N GLY A 1159 20.01 -24.63 -26.65
CA GLY A 1159 19.17 -23.43 -26.79
C GLY A 1159 17.73 -23.64 -26.32
N LEU A 1160 17.08 -24.74 -26.72
CA LEU A 1160 15.73 -25.09 -26.27
C LEU A 1160 15.67 -25.37 -24.78
N LEU A 1161 16.66 -26.08 -24.23
CA LEU A 1161 16.78 -26.28 -22.79
C LEU A 1161 16.94 -24.94 -22.08
N MET A 1162 17.80 -24.05 -22.58
CA MET A 1162 18.03 -22.72 -21.99
C MET A 1162 16.78 -21.86 -22.06
N ILE A 1163 15.97 -21.91 -23.13
CA ILE A 1163 14.68 -21.21 -23.20
C ILE A 1163 13.72 -21.73 -22.11
N ILE A 1164 13.63 -23.04 -21.92
CA ILE A 1164 12.79 -23.65 -20.88
C ILE A 1164 13.34 -23.38 -19.46
N LEU A 1165 14.66 -23.31 -19.31
CA LEU A 1165 15.32 -22.97 -18.05
C LEU A 1165 15.31 -21.45 -17.76
N ARG A 1166 15.19 -20.58 -18.76
CA ARG A 1166 15.00 -19.12 -18.59
C ARG A 1166 13.66 -18.76 -17.94
N CYS A 1167 12.72 -19.72 -17.83
CA CYS A 1167 11.56 -19.62 -16.95
C CYS A 1167 11.90 -19.73 -15.46
N LEU A 1168 13.18 -19.95 -15.13
CA LEU A 1168 13.73 -20.18 -13.81
C LEU A 1168 14.86 -19.17 -13.57
N PRO A 1169 15.09 -18.74 -12.33
CA PRO A 1169 16.07 -17.69 -12.03
C PRO A 1169 17.52 -18.10 -12.32
N ALA A 1170 18.37 -17.08 -12.40
CA ALA A 1170 19.77 -17.17 -12.82
C ALA A 1170 20.58 -18.22 -12.07
N GLU A 1171 20.34 -18.44 -10.77
CA GLU A 1171 21.10 -19.42 -9.97
C GLU A 1171 20.87 -20.87 -10.39
N VAL A 1172 19.76 -21.17 -11.09
CA VAL A 1172 19.41 -22.54 -11.51
C VAL A 1172 20.11 -22.93 -12.81
N TYR A 1173 20.18 -22.03 -13.80
CA TYR A 1173 20.97 -22.30 -15.01
C TYR A 1173 22.45 -21.91 -14.83
N SER A 1174 22.81 -21.05 -13.87
CA SER A 1174 24.21 -20.74 -13.51
C SER A 1174 24.83 -21.72 -12.50
N ASN A 1175 24.08 -22.76 -12.11
CA ASN A 1175 24.62 -23.86 -11.33
C ASN A 1175 25.82 -24.48 -12.07
N GLN A 1176 27.00 -24.46 -11.46
CA GLN A 1176 28.26 -24.94 -12.06
C GLN A 1176 28.16 -26.36 -12.63
N SER A 1177 27.31 -27.25 -12.09
CA SER A 1177 27.12 -28.59 -12.67
C SER A 1177 26.31 -28.58 -13.96
N ILE A 1178 25.41 -27.62 -14.15
CA ILE A 1178 24.58 -27.45 -15.36
C ILE A 1178 25.34 -26.61 -16.40
N LEU A 1179 25.95 -25.49 -16.00
CA LEU A 1179 26.83 -24.69 -16.88
C LEU A 1179 28.03 -25.49 -17.38
N SER A 1180 28.71 -26.28 -16.54
CA SER A 1180 29.86 -27.06 -17.00
C SER A 1180 29.50 -28.21 -17.96
N VAL A 1181 28.21 -28.61 -18.00
CA VAL A 1181 27.69 -29.59 -18.98
C VAL A 1181 27.27 -28.87 -20.26
N VAL A 1182 26.60 -27.72 -20.16
CA VAL A 1182 26.21 -26.88 -21.31
C VAL A 1182 27.43 -26.28 -22.01
N GLU A 1183 28.42 -25.74 -21.28
CA GLU A 1183 29.72 -25.30 -21.81
C GLU A 1183 30.45 -26.46 -22.47
N ARG A 1184 30.58 -27.64 -21.84
CA ARG A 1184 31.24 -28.80 -22.47
C ARG A 1184 30.60 -29.20 -23.80
N VAL A 1185 29.28 -29.10 -23.92
CA VAL A 1185 28.53 -29.42 -25.15
C VAL A 1185 28.63 -28.28 -26.18
N GLN A 1186 28.62 -27.02 -25.76
CA GLN A 1186 28.82 -25.85 -26.64
C GLN A 1186 30.25 -25.77 -27.17
N THR A 1187 31.26 -25.99 -26.32
CA THR A 1187 32.68 -26.04 -26.72
C THR A 1187 32.97 -27.26 -27.60
N ALA A 1188 32.32 -28.41 -27.38
CA ALA A 1188 32.41 -29.56 -28.28
C ALA A 1188 31.74 -29.32 -29.65
N CYS A 1189 30.69 -28.51 -29.72
CA CYS A 1189 30.03 -28.12 -30.96
C CYS A 1189 30.75 -27.02 -31.73
N GLU A 1190 31.37 -26.04 -31.07
CA GLU A 1190 32.20 -25.03 -31.75
C GLU A 1190 33.44 -25.67 -32.39
N VAL A 1191 34.01 -26.69 -31.75
CA VAL A 1191 35.11 -27.53 -32.29
C VAL A 1191 34.65 -28.40 -33.48
N ALA A 1192 33.37 -28.77 -33.56
CA ALA A 1192 32.81 -29.58 -34.65
C ALA A 1192 32.28 -28.77 -35.84
N VAL A 1193 32.12 -27.45 -35.70
CA VAL A 1193 31.68 -26.52 -36.77
C VAL A 1193 32.87 -25.71 -37.34
N THR A 1194 34.02 -25.69 -36.65
CA THR A 1194 35.30 -25.19 -37.19
C THR A 1194 36.23 -26.27 -37.77
N LEU A 1195 35.78 -27.54 -37.76
CA LEU A 1195 36.23 -28.62 -38.65
C LEU A 1195 35.29 -28.69 -39.85
#